data_AF-A0A371NEX6-F1
#
_entry.id   AF-A0A371NEX6-F1
#
_cell.length_a   1.000
_cell.length_b   1.000
_cell.length_c   1.000
_cell.angle_alpha   90.00
_cell.angle_beta   90.00
_cell.angle_gamma   90.00
#
_symmetry.space_group_name_H-M   'P 1'
#
loop_
_entity.id
_entity.type
_entity.pdbx_description
1 polymer ?
#
loop_
_entity_poly.entity_id
_entity_poly.type
_entity_poly.pdbx_seq_one_letter_code
_entity_poly.pdbx_strand_id
1 'polypeptide(L)'
;MNKVDEFIAAVTRRMPPEEREEVARELETHILDSAEAIAASRKTGVNEDVILEAISRMGSPEKLARMYPSIRKWRLEGIVDGGICARCGTCAVICPNNILTFNGRPELTDECLRNGHGMCFEVCPRVSSGKYQIGIRENFREEILYGRGTARGQDGGVVTSFLRYLMENDRIDGAIVVGHEKWKPVSLVVQSADDLEATSGSKYSISTLEALKTASELGLESVAVVALPCQINGLRKLQYFPYLAKHDPELGRSGRPVKLPEIRYLIGLFCTEKFEYTDLREALVDEGIDISDVKKFDIRRGEMVVHLDGGELTIELSRIGLCDGCRLCRDFDAELADVSIGSAGSPDGYSTVIIRTDRGAEIREALDLLEGADREAIERLRKLKLKRFRREIEKRRENGDYISFYWTSDHPGVSERADGTYFIRIRAHPAGWYSPDRIRDIVQVAEKYGARIKITNRGSYELHGINGFDVEDAVNELNSAGLLTGSEGPLVRATLACPGKENCGSGIIDTEEICTAIEERFRERPAPYKFKIAVSGCPNKCMRPQIHDIGVVGVEFPVTSEDLCNGCGRCEEVCKVEAVSVRGETSYTSYDLCVGCGKCIRSCPHSAREVKDKGYVLYIGGKAGRELREGLSMRIDDPGEILDCIDAVLDVYGRYADKPQRERLAATMKRLGENEFMSEVMMVLKRKK
;
A
#
# COMPACT_ATOMS: atom_id res chain seq x y z
N MET A 1 -30.66 -42.73 -6.11
CA MET A 1 -29.48 -42.41 -6.94
C MET A 1 -29.56 -41.02 -7.54
N ASN A 2 -30.54 -40.69 -8.40
CA ASN A 2 -30.56 -39.40 -9.13
C ASN A 2 -30.36 -38.12 -8.26
N LYS A 3 -30.92 -38.07 -7.05
CA LYS A 3 -30.76 -36.93 -6.11
C LYS A 3 -29.40 -36.87 -5.41
N VAL A 4 -28.76 -38.02 -5.21
CA VAL A 4 -27.40 -38.12 -4.65
C VAL A 4 -26.41 -37.62 -5.68
N ASP A 5 -26.56 -38.06 -6.93
CA ASP A 5 -25.73 -37.63 -8.05
C ASP A 5 -25.85 -36.12 -8.32
N GLU A 6 -27.08 -35.57 -8.29
CA GLU A 6 -27.32 -34.12 -8.38
C GLU A 6 -26.62 -33.34 -7.25
N PHE A 7 -26.70 -33.84 -6.02
CA PHE A 7 -26.10 -33.19 -4.85
C PHE A 7 -24.56 -33.25 -4.89
N ILE A 8 -23.99 -34.42 -5.19
CA ILE A 8 -22.55 -34.62 -5.35
C ILE A 8 -22.01 -33.76 -6.50
N ALA A 9 -22.72 -33.73 -7.63
CA ALA A 9 -22.37 -32.86 -8.75
C ALA A 9 -22.38 -31.38 -8.33
N ALA A 10 -23.34 -30.95 -7.52
CA ALA A 10 -23.38 -29.58 -7.00
C ALA A 10 -22.20 -29.25 -6.07
N VAL A 11 -21.79 -30.18 -5.19
CA VAL A 11 -20.62 -30.01 -4.29
C VAL A 11 -19.31 -29.98 -5.08
N THR A 12 -19.16 -30.88 -6.06
CA THR A 12 -17.89 -31.13 -6.77
C THR A 12 -17.72 -30.31 -8.05
N ARG A 13 -18.76 -29.58 -8.52
CA ARG A 13 -18.79 -28.84 -9.79
C ARG A 13 -17.57 -27.93 -10.01
N ARG A 14 -17.01 -27.37 -8.93
CA ARG A 14 -15.89 -26.41 -8.98
C ARG A 14 -14.52 -27.05 -8.73
N MET A 15 -14.48 -28.35 -8.45
CA MET A 15 -13.24 -29.09 -8.19
C MET A 15 -12.56 -29.51 -9.51
N PRO A 16 -11.22 -29.65 -9.55
CA PRO A 16 -10.49 -30.26 -10.66
C PRO A 16 -10.97 -31.70 -10.94
N PRO A 17 -10.95 -32.20 -12.19
CA PRO A 17 -11.40 -33.55 -12.54
C PRO A 17 -10.77 -34.65 -11.67
N GLU A 18 -9.48 -34.52 -11.35
CA GLU A 18 -8.74 -35.44 -10.49
C GLU A 18 -9.24 -35.48 -9.03
N GLU A 19 -9.82 -34.40 -8.50
CA GLU A 19 -10.37 -34.33 -7.13
C GLU A 19 -11.85 -34.77 -7.09
N ARG A 20 -12.58 -34.62 -8.19
CA ARG A 20 -14.02 -34.92 -8.26
C ARG A 20 -14.34 -36.36 -7.92
N GLU A 21 -13.58 -37.31 -8.46
CA GLU A 21 -13.86 -38.75 -8.27
C GLU A 21 -13.59 -39.22 -6.84
N GLU A 22 -12.61 -38.63 -6.15
CA GLU A 22 -12.30 -38.97 -4.76
C GLU A 22 -13.34 -38.39 -3.81
N VAL A 23 -13.62 -37.08 -3.93
CA VAL A 23 -14.61 -36.40 -3.10
C VAL A 23 -16.03 -36.91 -3.38
N ALA A 24 -16.36 -37.26 -4.63
CA ALA A 24 -17.65 -37.87 -4.96
C ALA A 24 -17.83 -39.21 -4.24
N ARG A 25 -16.80 -40.08 -4.23
CA ARG A 25 -16.85 -41.37 -3.54
C ARG A 25 -16.98 -41.22 -2.02
N GLU A 26 -16.25 -40.28 -1.42
CA GLU A 26 -16.37 -40.00 0.01
C GLU A 26 -17.76 -39.47 0.38
N LEU A 27 -18.28 -38.50 -0.39
CA LEU A 27 -19.62 -37.95 -0.18
C LEU A 27 -20.70 -39.02 -0.34
N GLU A 28 -20.60 -39.85 -1.37
CA GLU A 28 -21.55 -40.95 -1.61
C GLU A 28 -21.56 -41.91 -0.42
N THR A 29 -20.38 -42.30 0.06
CA THR A 29 -20.23 -43.17 1.24
C THR A 29 -20.85 -42.53 2.48
N HIS A 30 -20.57 -41.25 2.75
CA HIS A 30 -21.11 -40.55 3.92
C HIS A 30 -22.64 -40.37 3.86
N ILE A 31 -23.19 -40.11 2.67
CA ILE A 31 -24.64 -40.00 2.46
C ILE A 31 -25.31 -41.36 2.74
N LEU A 32 -24.72 -42.45 2.23
CA LEU A 32 -25.24 -43.80 2.45
C LEU A 32 -25.14 -44.23 3.91
N ASP A 33 -24.00 -44.03 4.57
CA ASP A 33 -23.82 -44.33 6.00
C ASP A 33 -24.82 -43.56 6.87
N SER A 34 -25.01 -42.27 6.57
CA SER A 34 -26.01 -41.45 7.27
C SER A 34 -27.44 -41.91 6.97
N ALA A 35 -27.74 -42.33 5.75
CA ALA A 35 -29.05 -42.85 5.37
C ALA A 35 -29.33 -44.19 6.06
N GLU A 36 -28.34 -45.08 6.16
CA GLU A 36 -28.44 -46.36 6.88
C GLU A 36 -28.68 -46.14 8.39
N ALA A 37 -27.97 -45.19 9.01
CA ALA A 37 -28.18 -44.83 10.40
C ALA A 37 -29.61 -44.30 10.66
N ILE A 38 -30.13 -43.47 9.76
CA ILE A 38 -31.51 -42.95 9.85
C ILE A 38 -32.52 -44.08 9.65
N ALA A 39 -32.33 -44.94 8.64
CA ALA A 39 -33.19 -46.08 8.35
C ALA A 39 -33.27 -47.06 9.54
N ALA A 40 -32.11 -47.38 10.13
CA ALA A 40 -32.02 -48.24 11.32
C ALA A 40 -32.77 -47.65 12.52
N SER A 41 -32.66 -46.34 12.75
CA SER A 41 -33.38 -45.67 13.85
C SER A 41 -34.91 -45.72 13.68
N ARG A 42 -35.40 -45.75 12.43
CA ARG A 42 -36.84 -45.80 12.10
C ARG A 42 -37.37 -47.21 11.88
N LYS A 43 -36.51 -48.23 11.92
CA LYS A 43 -36.85 -49.61 11.53
C LYS A 43 -37.45 -49.69 10.12
N THR A 44 -36.98 -48.84 9.21
CA THR A 44 -37.36 -48.82 7.79
C THR A 44 -36.16 -49.22 6.93
N GLY A 45 -36.40 -49.50 5.64
CA GLY A 45 -35.32 -49.57 4.66
C GLY A 45 -34.83 -48.18 4.25
N VAL A 46 -33.69 -48.13 3.58
CA VAL A 46 -33.21 -46.90 2.90
C VAL A 46 -34.13 -46.63 1.71
N ASN A 47 -34.88 -45.54 1.77
CA ASN A 47 -35.76 -45.06 0.71
C ASN A 47 -35.45 -43.59 0.37
N GLU A 48 -36.12 -43.02 -0.63
CA GLU A 48 -35.82 -41.68 -1.13
C GLU A 48 -35.97 -40.59 -0.06
N ASP A 49 -36.99 -40.69 0.80
CA ASP A 49 -37.20 -39.74 1.90
C ASP A 49 -36.05 -39.78 2.92
N VAL A 50 -35.55 -40.97 3.24
CA VAL A 50 -34.39 -41.15 4.14
C VAL A 50 -33.11 -40.56 3.54
N ILE A 51 -32.90 -40.72 2.23
CA ILE A 51 -31.75 -40.15 1.52
C ILE A 51 -31.82 -38.61 1.50
N LEU A 52 -33.00 -38.04 1.21
CA LEU A 52 -33.20 -36.58 1.22
C LEU A 52 -32.97 -36.00 2.61
N GLU A 53 -33.40 -36.70 3.66
CA GLU A 53 -33.13 -36.31 5.03
C GLU A 53 -31.63 -36.39 5.37
N ALA A 54 -30.93 -37.45 4.95
CA ALA A 54 -29.48 -37.56 5.12
C ALA A 54 -28.74 -36.37 4.47
N ILE A 55 -29.08 -36.06 3.21
CA ILE A 55 -28.53 -34.89 2.48
C ILE A 55 -28.83 -33.58 3.23
N SER A 56 -30.07 -33.40 3.71
CA SER A 56 -30.47 -32.17 4.42
C SER A 56 -29.65 -31.90 5.69
N ARG A 57 -29.19 -32.96 6.37
CA ARG A 57 -28.38 -32.87 7.60
C ARG A 57 -26.92 -32.49 7.34
N MET A 58 -26.42 -32.72 6.12
CA MET A 58 -25.03 -32.42 5.76
C MET A 58 -24.79 -30.92 5.49
N GLY A 59 -25.85 -30.16 5.20
CA GLY A 59 -25.79 -28.73 4.91
C GLY A 59 -25.76 -28.41 3.42
N SER A 60 -25.61 -27.13 3.06
CA SER A 60 -25.66 -26.72 1.65
C SER A 60 -24.44 -27.22 0.86
N PRO A 61 -24.58 -27.49 -0.45
CA PRO A 61 -23.46 -27.92 -1.29
C PRO A 61 -22.25 -26.98 -1.23
N GLU A 62 -22.49 -25.67 -1.14
CA GLU A 62 -21.44 -24.65 -1.07
C GLU A 62 -20.67 -24.69 0.25
N LYS A 63 -21.35 -25.03 1.35
CA LYS A 63 -20.73 -25.18 2.67
C LYS A 63 -19.85 -26.43 2.69
N LEU A 64 -20.35 -27.55 2.17
CA LEU A 64 -19.61 -28.81 2.07
C LEU A 64 -18.41 -28.69 1.14
N ALA A 65 -18.55 -28.02 -0.01
CA ALA A 65 -17.46 -27.78 -0.94
C ALA A 65 -16.28 -27.02 -0.29
N ARG A 66 -16.52 -26.20 0.74
CA ARG A 66 -15.47 -25.52 1.53
C ARG A 66 -14.85 -26.41 2.62
N MET A 67 -15.55 -27.47 3.03
CA MET A 67 -15.08 -28.41 4.06
C MET A 67 -14.13 -29.46 3.51
N TYR A 68 -14.26 -29.82 2.22
CA TYR A 68 -13.27 -30.60 1.50
C TYR A 68 -12.17 -29.64 1.03
N PRO A 69 -10.99 -29.62 1.67
CA PRO A 69 -9.92 -28.74 1.23
C PRO A 69 -9.47 -29.17 -0.17
N SER A 70 -9.56 -28.28 -1.16
CA SER A 70 -8.86 -28.50 -2.43
C SER A 70 -7.39 -28.76 -2.14
N ILE A 71 -6.80 -29.70 -2.86
CA ILE A 71 -5.36 -29.98 -2.79
C ILE A 71 -4.57 -28.71 -3.16
N ARG A 72 -5.18 -27.80 -3.94
CA ARG A 72 -4.57 -26.54 -4.39
C ARG A 72 -5.17 -25.34 -3.66
N LYS A 73 -4.79 -25.11 -2.39
CA LYS A 73 -5.22 -23.90 -1.67
C LYS A 73 -4.68 -22.63 -2.34
N TRP A 74 -5.56 -21.71 -2.72
CA TRP A 74 -5.15 -20.41 -3.25
C TRP A 74 -5.90 -19.25 -2.61
N ARG A 75 -5.15 -18.34 -1.97
CA ARG A 75 -5.73 -17.21 -1.24
C ARG A 75 -6.44 -16.19 -2.15
N LEU A 76 -6.24 -16.27 -3.46
CA LEU A 76 -6.92 -15.42 -4.45
C LEU A 76 -8.23 -16.03 -4.98
N GLU A 77 -8.62 -17.24 -4.57
CA GLU A 77 -9.91 -17.86 -4.99
C GLU A 77 -11.09 -16.92 -4.78
N GLY A 78 -11.21 -16.31 -3.60
CA GLY A 78 -12.29 -15.34 -3.32
C GLY A 78 -12.29 -14.16 -4.30
N ILE A 79 -11.12 -13.71 -4.76
CA ILE A 79 -11.01 -12.62 -5.73
C ILE A 79 -11.36 -13.09 -7.15
N VAL A 80 -10.90 -14.28 -7.54
CA VAL A 80 -11.11 -14.82 -8.89
C VAL A 80 -12.54 -15.31 -9.06
N ASP A 81 -12.98 -16.23 -8.20
CA ASP A 81 -14.30 -16.86 -8.29
C ASP A 81 -15.41 -15.94 -7.74
N GLY A 82 -15.05 -14.96 -6.90
CA GLY A 82 -15.97 -13.90 -6.49
C GLY A 82 -16.19 -12.82 -7.56
N GLY A 83 -15.61 -12.95 -8.76
CA GLY A 83 -15.81 -11.99 -9.86
C GLY A 83 -15.19 -10.61 -9.61
N ILE A 84 -14.16 -10.52 -8.76
CA ILE A 84 -13.48 -9.26 -8.42
C ILE A 84 -12.21 -9.06 -9.26
N CYS A 85 -11.62 -10.17 -9.70
CA CYS A 85 -10.36 -10.20 -10.42
C CYS A 85 -10.41 -9.28 -11.66
N ALA A 86 -9.51 -8.29 -11.68
CA ALA A 86 -9.38 -7.38 -12.81
C ALA A 86 -8.66 -8.01 -14.03
N ARG A 87 -8.26 -9.29 -13.93
CA ARG A 87 -7.56 -10.01 -15.00
C ARG A 87 -6.37 -9.22 -15.53
N CYS A 88 -5.49 -8.79 -14.63
CA CYS A 88 -4.31 -7.96 -14.94
C CYS A 88 -3.05 -8.79 -15.26
N GLY A 89 -2.99 -10.06 -14.85
CA GLY A 89 -1.86 -10.95 -15.13
C GLY A 89 -0.65 -10.81 -14.20
N THR A 90 -0.60 -9.83 -13.30
CA THR A 90 0.54 -9.64 -12.37
C THR A 90 0.82 -10.89 -11.52
N CYS A 91 -0.22 -11.61 -11.11
CA CYS A 91 -0.07 -12.86 -10.34
C CYS A 91 0.69 -13.94 -11.10
N ALA A 92 0.46 -14.08 -12.41
CA ALA A 92 1.14 -15.06 -13.25
C ALA A 92 2.61 -14.67 -13.48
N VAL A 93 2.89 -13.39 -13.65
CA VAL A 93 4.25 -12.86 -13.87
C VAL A 93 5.15 -13.10 -12.66
N ILE A 94 4.63 -12.90 -11.45
CA ILE A 94 5.46 -12.94 -10.23
C ILE A 94 5.62 -14.34 -9.60
N CYS A 95 5.00 -15.37 -10.17
CA CYS A 95 5.10 -16.72 -9.62
C CYS A 95 6.45 -17.37 -10.00
N PRO A 96 7.35 -17.67 -9.03
CA PRO A 96 8.66 -18.26 -9.32
C PRO A 96 8.62 -19.73 -9.70
N ASN A 97 7.47 -20.39 -9.49
CA ASN A 97 7.29 -21.80 -9.79
C ASN A 97 6.50 -22.04 -11.09
N ASN A 98 6.07 -20.97 -11.79
CA ASN A 98 5.29 -21.06 -13.03
C ASN A 98 4.02 -21.93 -12.92
N ILE A 99 3.40 -21.97 -11.74
CA ILE A 99 2.20 -22.77 -11.46
C ILE A 99 0.88 -22.00 -11.68
N LEU A 100 0.95 -20.79 -12.25
CA LEU A 100 -0.20 -19.96 -12.59
C LEU A 100 -0.24 -19.76 -14.11
N THR A 101 -1.30 -20.24 -14.73
CA THR A 101 -1.59 -20.00 -16.16
C THR A 101 -2.68 -18.94 -16.33
N PHE A 102 -2.82 -18.42 -17.54
CA PHE A 102 -3.77 -17.35 -17.83
C PHE A 102 -4.56 -17.61 -19.12
N ASN A 103 -5.66 -18.35 -19.01
CA ASN A 103 -6.58 -18.61 -20.12
C ASN A 103 -7.85 -17.77 -19.94
N GLY A 104 -7.75 -16.47 -20.22
CA GLY A 104 -8.83 -15.50 -19.95
C GLY A 104 -8.98 -15.14 -18.47
N ARG A 105 -8.60 -16.02 -17.54
CA ARG A 105 -8.50 -15.78 -16.10
C ARG A 105 -7.29 -16.54 -15.51
N PRO A 106 -6.77 -16.13 -14.34
CA PRO A 106 -5.66 -16.83 -13.70
C PRO A 106 -6.11 -18.11 -13.01
N GLU A 107 -5.38 -19.21 -13.23
CA GLU A 107 -5.69 -20.54 -12.69
C GLU A 107 -4.43 -21.26 -12.20
N LEU A 108 -4.52 -21.96 -11.06
CA LEU A 108 -3.42 -22.79 -10.55
C LEU A 108 -3.36 -24.14 -11.28
N THR A 109 -2.20 -24.44 -11.86
CA THR A 109 -1.94 -25.74 -12.51
C THR A 109 -1.31 -26.77 -11.59
N ASP A 110 -0.74 -26.35 -10.47
CA ASP A 110 -0.05 -27.20 -9.49
C ASP A 110 -0.20 -26.62 -8.08
N GLU A 111 0.19 -27.38 -7.06
CA GLU A 111 0.15 -26.95 -5.66
C GLU A 111 1.10 -25.77 -5.41
N CYS A 112 0.60 -24.75 -4.72
CA CYS A 112 1.44 -23.65 -4.26
C CYS A 112 2.31 -24.08 -3.08
N LEU A 113 3.64 -24.01 -3.25
CA LEU A 113 4.62 -24.32 -2.19
C LEU A 113 4.46 -23.46 -0.92
N ARG A 114 3.75 -22.32 -1.01
CA ARG A 114 3.38 -21.45 0.12
C ARG A 114 1.94 -21.65 0.59
N ASN A 115 1.31 -22.78 0.23
CA ASN A 115 -0.06 -23.11 0.60
C ASN A 115 -1.03 -21.94 0.31
N GLY A 116 -0.92 -21.38 -0.90
CA GLY A 116 -1.73 -20.26 -1.37
C GLY A 116 -1.26 -18.86 -0.97
N HIS A 117 -0.21 -18.73 -0.15
CA HIS A 117 0.34 -17.45 0.33
C HIS A 117 1.53 -16.95 -0.51
N GLY A 118 1.50 -17.22 -1.82
CA GLY A 118 2.55 -16.80 -2.74
C GLY A 118 2.61 -15.27 -2.96
N MET A 119 3.66 -14.79 -3.62
CA MET A 119 3.80 -13.36 -3.95
C MET A 119 2.60 -12.80 -4.73
N CYS A 120 1.93 -13.65 -5.52
CA CYS A 120 0.72 -13.29 -6.26
C CYS A 120 -0.36 -12.62 -5.39
N PHE A 121 -0.50 -13.05 -4.13
CA PHE A 121 -1.44 -12.46 -3.19
C PHE A 121 -1.03 -11.03 -2.82
N GLU A 122 0.24 -10.83 -2.45
CA GLU A 122 0.79 -9.54 -2.01
C GLU A 122 0.72 -8.47 -3.12
N VAL A 123 0.96 -8.85 -4.38
CA VAL A 123 0.93 -7.91 -5.52
C VAL A 123 -0.47 -7.71 -6.11
N CYS A 124 -1.46 -8.54 -5.76
CA CYS A 124 -2.79 -8.44 -6.34
C CYS A 124 -3.45 -7.08 -5.99
N PRO A 125 -3.84 -6.26 -6.97
CA PRO A 125 -4.46 -4.95 -6.70
C PRO A 125 -5.86 -5.06 -6.08
N ARG A 126 -6.44 -6.27 -6.10
CA ARG A 126 -7.73 -6.59 -5.48
C ARG A 126 -7.60 -7.16 -4.07
N VAL A 127 -6.39 -7.36 -3.57
CA VAL A 127 -6.13 -7.61 -2.14
C VAL A 127 -5.94 -6.30 -1.42
N SER A 128 -5.12 -5.43 -2.00
CA SER A 128 -4.84 -4.07 -1.53
C SER A 128 -4.39 -3.27 -2.75
N SER A 129 -4.85 -2.03 -2.88
CA SER A 129 -4.35 -1.10 -3.90
C SER A 129 -2.91 -0.66 -3.62
N GLY A 130 -2.55 -0.49 -2.35
CA GLY A 130 -1.27 0.09 -1.92
C GLY A 130 -1.13 1.59 -2.23
N LYS A 131 -2.20 2.24 -2.73
CA LYS A 131 -2.17 3.61 -3.28
C LYS A 131 -1.58 4.62 -2.30
N TYR A 132 -2.00 4.59 -1.04
CA TYR A 132 -1.50 5.51 -0.03
C TYR A 132 0.01 5.37 0.20
N GLN A 133 0.50 4.14 0.45
CA GLN A 133 1.91 3.89 0.77
C GLN A 133 2.85 4.18 -0.42
N ILE A 134 2.38 3.93 -1.65
CA ILE A 134 3.09 4.27 -2.88
C ILE A 134 3.07 5.79 -3.07
N GLY A 135 1.90 6.42 -2.91
CA GLY A 135 1.72 7.86 -3.13
C GLY A 135 2.63 8.73 -2.25
N ILE A 136 2.75 8.39 -0.96
CA ILE A 136 3.66 9.13 -0.05
C ILE A 136 5.15 8.93 -0.35
N ARG A 137 5.52 7.93 -1.16
CA ARG A 137 6.92 7.63 -1.54
C ARG A 137 7.29 8.21 -2.89
N GLU A 138 6.41 8.05 -3.87
CA GLU A 138 6.63 8.60 -5.21
C GLU A 138 6.31 10.09 -5.27
N ASN A 139 5.47 10.60 -4.35
CA ASN A 139 5.03 11.99 -4.30
C ASN A 139 4.44 12.46 -5.64
N PHE A 140 3.43 11.73 -6.12
CA PHE A 140 2.81 11.98 -7.42
C PHE A 140 2.30 13.42 -7.55
N ARG A 141 2.51 14.01 -8.73
CA ARG A 141 1.87 15.25 -9.18
C ARG A 141 0.77 14.98 -10.21
N GLU A 142 0.01 16.03 -10.54
CA GLU A 142 -0.99 15.97 -11.60
C GLU A 142 -0.87 17.20 -12.50
N GLU A 143 -0.10 17.04 -13.56
CA GLU A 143 0.00 18.03 -14.62
C GLU A 143 -0.69 17.50 -15.88
N ILE A 144 -1.74 18.19 -16.33
CA ILE A 144 -2.60 17.74 -17.44
C ILE A 144 -2.35 18.63 -18.65
N LEU A 145 -1.91 17.99 -19.74
CA LEU A 145 -1.55 18.58 -21.01
C LEU A 145 -2.18 17.77 -22.15
N TYR A 146 -2.00 18.20 -23.38
CA TYR A 146 -2.27 17.36 -24.53
C TYR A 146 -1.18 17.51 -25.59
N GLY A 147 -0.99 16.48 -26.39
CA GLY A 147 0.04 16.44 -27.42
C GLY A 147 -0.37 15.51 -28.57
N ARG A 148 0.39 15.58 -29.65
CA ARG A 148 0.19 14.73 -30.82
C ARG A 148 1.50 14.06 -31.19
N GLY A 149 1.48 12.73 -31.29
CA GLY A 149 2.64 11.97 -31.73
C GLY A 149 2.72 11.81 -33.26
N THR A 150 3.82 11.23 -33.71
CA THR A 150 4.13 11.07 -35.14
C THR A 150 3.50 9.81 -35.77
N ALA A 151 3.13 8.81 -34.97
CA ALA A 151 2.55 7.55 -35.45
C ALA A 151 1.02 7.61 -35.62
N ARG A 152 0.47 6.77 -36.52
CA ARG A 152 -0.98 6.69 -36.80
C ARG A 152 -1.73 6.01 -35.65
N GLY A 153 -2.73 6.68 -35.07
CA GLY A 153 -3.62 6.13 -34.03
C GLY A 153 -4.09 7.20 -33.05
N GLN A 154 -5.20 6.97 -32.35
CA GLN A 154 -5.81 7.96 -31.44
C GLN A 154 -4.92 8.25 -30.21
N ASP A 155 -4.52 7.19 -29.48
CA ASP A 155 -3.61 7.29 -28.32
C ASP A 155 -2.20 6.77 -28.64
N GLY A 156 -2.11 5.83 -29.60
CA GLY A 156 -0.86 5.15 -29.95
C GLY A 156 0.22 6.10 -30.48
N GLY A 157 -0.15 7.22 -31.10
CA GLY A 157 0.82 8.20 -31.62
C GLY A 157 1.75 8.73 -30.52
N VAL A 158 1.18 9.20 -29.41
CA VAL A 158 1.91 9.78 -28.27
C VAL A 158 2.73 8.71 -27.57
N VAL A 159 2.14 7.54 -27.30
CA VAL A 159 2.84 6.40 -26.66
C VAL A 159 4.03 5.94 -27.48
N THR A 160 3.84 5.68 -28.78
CA THR A 160 4.90 5.24 -29.69
C THR A 160 6.02 6.26 -29.79
N SER A 161 5.68 7.56 -29.86
CA SER A 161 6.70 8.62 -29.93
C SER A 161 7.54 8.69 -28.66
N PHE A 162 6.91 8.54 -27.48
CA PHE A 162 7.64 8.52 -26.22
C PHE A 162 8.52 7.26 -26.07
N LEU A 163 7.99 6.08 -26.40
CA LEU A 163 8.78 4.84 -26.38
C LEU A 163 9.97 4.90 -27.35
N ARG A 164 9.78 5.45 -28.56
CA ARG A 164 10.85 5.69 -29.52
C ARG A 164 11.94 6.57 -28.92
N TYR A 165 11.58 7.72 -28.35
CA TYR A 165 12.53 8.59 -27.66
C TYR A 165 13.30 7.84 -26.57
N LEU A 166 12.62 7.06 -25.72
CA LEU A 166 13.27 6.31 -24.65
C LEU A 166 14.26 5.26 -25.19
N MET A 167 13.93 4.58 -26.30
CA MET A 167 14.82 3.62 -26.96
C MET A 167 16.02 4.30 -27.64
N GLU A 168 15.78 5.36 -28.41
CA GLU A 168 16.84 6.08 -29.16
C GLU A 168 17.84 6.82 -28.25
N ASN A 169 17.45 7.09 -27.00
CA ASN A 169 18.29 7.74 -25.99
C ASN A 169 18.79 6.76 -24.91
N ASP A 170 18.80 5.45 -25.19
CA ASP A 170 19.30 4.39 -24.30
C ASP A 170 18.71 4.43 -22.88
N ARG A 171 17.46 4.90 -22.74
CA ARG A 171 16.77 4.97 -21.44
C ARG A 171 16.20 3.62 -21.05
N ILE A 172 15.91 2.74 -22.01
CA ILE A 172 15.35 1.39 -21.82
C ILE A 172 15.93 0.43 -22.87
N ASP A 173 16.01 -0.86 -22.55
CA ASP A 173 16.47 -1.90 -23.49
C ASP A 173 15.32 -2.47 -24.33
N GLY A 174 14.07 -2.22 -23.91
CA GLY A 174 12.88 -2.65 -24.62
C GLY A 174 11.59 -2.12 -23.99
N ALA A 175 10.50 -2.26 -24.73
CA ALA A 175 9.16 -1.91 -24.28
C ALA A 175 8.25 -3.14 -24.24
N ILE A 176 7.43 -3.20 -23.20
CA ILE A 176 6.33 -4.16 -23.09
C ILE A 176 5.06 -3.45 -23.55
N VAL A 177 4.53 -3.91 -24.68
CA VAL A 177 3.34 -3.34 -25.34
C VAL A 177 2.32 -4.42 -25.67
N VAL A 178 1.12 -4.01 -26.10
CA VAL A 178 0.03 -4.93 -26.46
C VAL A 178 -0.15 -4.93 -27.98
N GLY A 179 0.27 -6.02 -28.61
CA GLY A 179 -0.09 -6.35 -30.00
C GLY A 179 -1.39 -7.14 -30.06
N HIS A 180 -1.63 -7.80 -31.21
CA HIS A 180 -2.77 -8.71 -31.33
C HIS A 180 -2.54 -9.81 -32.37
N GLU A 181 -3.24 -10.92 -32.20
CA GLU A 181 -3.44 -11.95 -33.23
C GLU A 181 -4.94 -12.04 -33.50
N LYS A 182 -5.39 -11.60 -34.69
CA LYS A 182 -6.83 -11.44 -35.01
C LYS A 182 -7.61 -10.65 -33.95
N TRP A 183 -7.11 -9.48 -33.55
CA TRP A 183 -7.65 -8.66 -32.46
C TRP A 183 -7.67 -9.30 -31.06
N LYS A 184 -7.19 -10.53 -30.90
CA LYS A 184 -6.91 -11.11 -29.58
C LYS A 184 -5.62 -10.49 -29.03
N PRO A 185 -5.65 -9.77 -27.90
CA PRO A 185 -4.48 -9.06 -27.39
C PRO A 185 -3.39 -10.03 -26.95
N VAL A 186 -2.15 -9.72 -27.32
CA VAL A 186 -0.96 -10.45 -26.88
C VAL A 186 0.08 -9.46 -26.37
N SER A 187 0.70 -9.75 -25.23
CA SER A 187 1.82 -8.95 -24.74
C SER A 187 3.06 -9.23 -25.56
N LEU A 188 3.74 -8.20 -26.04
CA LEU A 188 4.94 -8.30 -26.87
C LEU A 188 6.10 -7.57 -26.20
N VAL A 189 7.31 -8.08 -26.42
CA VAL A 189 8.57 -7.38 -26.15
C VAL A 189 9.01 -6.72 -27.46
N VAL A 190 9.18 -5.40 -27.44
CA VAL A 190 9.68 -4.63 -28.58
C VAL A 190 11.06 -4.07 -28.22
N GLN A 191 12.06 -4.35 -29.04
CA GLN A 191 13.45 -3.90 -28.85
C GLN A 191 13.91 -2.87 -29.89
N SER A 192 13.11 -2.68 -30.96
CA SER A 192 13.37 -1.68 -32.00
C SER A 192 12.22 -0.68 -32.08
N ALA A 193 12.56 0.60 -32.22
CA ALA A 193 11.58 1.66 -32.39
C ALA A 193 10.74 1.50 -33.67
N ASP A 194 11.29 0.85 -34.71
CA ASP A 194 10.60 0.61 -35.98
C ASP A 194 9.44 -0.39 -35.81
N ASP A 195 9.57 -1.34 -34.89
CA ASP A 195 8.57 -2.38 -34.65
C ASP A 195 7.38 -1.88 -33.82
N LEU A 196 7.46 -0.68 -33.23
CA LEU A 196 6.39 -0.10 -32.42
C LEU A 196 5.13 0.18 -33.24
N GLU A 197 5.26 0.53 -34.52
CA GLU A 197 4.11 0.89 -35.36
C GLU A 197 3.16 -0.29 -35.60
N ALA A 198 3.70 -1.51 -35.67
CA ALA A 198 2.95 -2.75 -35.83
C ALA A 198 2.07 -3.08 -34.60
N THR A 199 2.28 -2.39 -33.48
CA THR A 199 1.53 -2.59 -32.23
C THR A 199 0.45 -1.55 -32.00
N SER A 200 0.25 -0.63 -32.95
CA SER A 200 -0.74 0.46 -32.89
C SER A 200 -2.20 -0.03 -32.98
N GLY A 201 -3.13 0.84 -32.60
CA GLY A 201 -4.57 0.56 -32.59
C GLY A 201 -5.10 0.13 -31.21
N SER A 202 -6.34 0.52 -30.91
CA SER A 202 -6.98 0.25 -29.62
C SER A 202 -7.46 -1.19 -29.52
N LYS A 203 -7.02 -1.92 -28.49
CA LYS A 203 -7.48 -3.27 -28.18
C LYS A 203 -8.32 -3.22 -26.90
N TYR A 204 -9.57 -3.63 -27.01
CA TYR A 204 -10.55 -3.47 -25.93
C TYR A 204 -10.76 -4.75 -25.09
N SER A 205 -10.06 -5.84 -25.40
CA SER A 205 -10.16 -7.12 -24.68
C SER A 205 -8.98 -7.37 -23.73
N ILE A 206 -9.09 -8.42 -22.92
CA ILE A 206 -8.14 -8.73 -21.85
C ILE A 206 -6.76 -9.10 -22.42
N SER A 207 -5.70 -8.45 -21.93
CA SER A 207 -4.29 -8.80 -22.18
C SER A 207 -3.57 -9.22 -20.90
N THR A 208 -2.53 -10.04 -21.05
CA THR A 208 -1.64 -10.47 -19.96
C THR A 208 -0.35 -9.62 -19.94
N LEU A 209 0.52 -9.91 -18.97
CA LEU A 209 1.82 -9.27 -18.80
C LEU A 209 2.97 -10.28 -19.02
N GLU A 210 2.71 -11.39 -19.72
CA GLU A 210 3.66 -12.50 -19.88
C GLU A 210 4.98 -12.08 -20.53
N ALA A 211 4.94 -11.09 -21.44
CA ALA A 211 6.12 -10.51 -22.07
C ALA A 211 7.16 -9.98 -21.07
N LEU A 212 6.80 -9.67 -19.81
CA LEU A 212 7.80 -9.32 -18.79
C LEU A 212 8.72 -10.49 -18.43
N LYS A 213 8.21 -11.72 -18.42
CA LYS A 213 9.05 -12.91 -18.22
C LYS A 213 9.93 -13.12 -19.43
N THR A 214 9.37 -13.03 -20.64
CA THR A 214 10.12 -13.14 -21.90
C THR A 214 11.23 -12.10 -21.98
N ALA A 215 10.98 -10.85 -21.59
CA ALA A 215 12.01 -9.81 -21.52
C ALA A 215 13.17 -10.19 -20.60
N SER A 216 12.89 -10.82 -19.46
CA SER A 216 13.94 -11.35 -18.58
C SER A 216 14.72 -12.51 -19.21
N GLU A 217 14.05 -13.39 -19.97
CA GLU A 217 14.67 -14.51 -20.68
C GLU A 217 15.56 -14.03 -21.83
N LEU A 218 15.17 -12.94 -22.50
CA LEU A 218 15.96 -12.22 -23.51
C LEU A 218 17.12 -11.41 -22.91
N GLY A 219 17.21 -11.34 -21.58
CA GLY A 219 18.31 -10.68 -20.89
C GLY A 219 18.21 -9.16 -20.82
N LEU A 220 17.02 -8.57 -21.02
CA LEU A 220 16.82 -7.13 -20.84
C LEU A 220 17.03 -6.74 -19.37
N GLU A 221 17.71 -5.63 -19.14
CA GLU A 221 17.96 -5.08 -17.80
C GLU A 221 16.88 -4.08 -17.41
N SER A 222 16.40 -3.27 -18.35
CA SER A 222 15.42 -2.21 -18.11
C SER A 222 14.37 -2.11 -19.22
N VAL A 223 13.10 -1.91 -18.82
CA VAL A 223 11.97 -1.82 -19.74
C VAL A 223 11.01 -0.68 -19.41
N ALA A 224 10.33 -0.17 -20.44
CA ALA A 224 9.09 0.59 -20.28
C ALA A 224 7.88 -0.34 -20.45
N VAL A 225 6.81 -0.13 -19.68
CA VAL A 225 5.59 -0.94 -19.79
C VAL A 225 4.40 -0.04 -20.06
N VAL A 226 3.72 -0.28 -21.18
CA VAL A 226 2.44 0.36 -21.52
C VAL A 226 1.32 -0.53 -21.01
N ALA A 227 0.48 0.00 -20.10
CA ALA A 227 -0.50 -0.84 -19.44
C ALA A 227 -1.77 -0.10 -19.03
N LEU A 228 -2.84 -0.88 -18.84
CA LEU A 228 -4.12 -0.38 -18.34
C LEU A 228 -4.04 -0.15 -16.82
N PRO A 229 -4.96 0.65 -16.23
CA PRO A 229 -4.89 1.00 -14.81
C PRO A 229 -4.77 -0.21 -13.88
N CYS A 230 -5.51 -1.29 -14.14
CA CYS A 230 -5.45 -2.51 -13.33
C CYS A 230 -4.06 -3.21 -13.35
N GLN A 231 -3.33 -3.11 -14.46
CA GLN A 231 -1.98 -3.64 -14.61
C GLN A 231 -0.96 -2.69 -13.96
N ILE A 232 -1.09 -1.38 -14.19
CA ILE A 232 -0.26 -0.35 -13.55
C ILE A 232 -0.31 -0.51 -12.03
N ASN A 233 -1.49 -0.70 -11.45
CA ASN A 233 -1.64 -0.95 -10.01
C ASN A 233 -0.82 -2.18 -9.53
N GLY A 234 -0.89 -3.30 -10.25
CA GLY A 234 -0.10 -4.50 -9.91
C GLY A 234 1.41 -4.31 -10.10
N LEU A 235 1.83 -3.64 -11.18
CA LEU A 235 3.24 -3.39 -11.50
C LEU A 235 3.89 -2.38 -10.53
N ARG A 236 3.18 -1.31 -10.15
CA ARG A 236 3.67 -0.35 -9.17
C ARG A 236 3.79 -1.00 -7.79
N LYS A 237 2.85 -1.88 -7.42
CA LYS A 237 3.00 -2.71 -6.21
C LYS A 237 4.21 -3.62 -6.25
N LEU A 238 4.58 -4.13 -7.43
CA LEU A 238 5.80 -4.92 -7.61
C LEU A 238 7.07 -4.07 -7.41
N GLN A 239 7.15 -2.87 -8.00
CA GLN A 239 8.26 -1.93 -7.77
C GLN A 239 8.41 -1.57 -6.28
N TYR A 240 7.29 -1.44 -5.58
CA TYR A 240 7.25 -1.12 -4.15
C TYR A 240 7.12 -2.34 -3.22
N PHE A 241 7.31 -3.56 -3.74
CA PHE A 241 7.11 -4.81 -2.99
C PHE A 241 7.83 -4.82 -1.63
N PRO A 242 9.10 -4.40 -1.50
CA PRO A 242 9.80 -4.42 -0.21
C PRO A 242 9.11 -3.58 0.88
N TYR A 243 8.39 -2.53 0.49
CA TYR A 243 7.71 -1.61 1.41
C TYR A 243 6.25 -1.99 1.68
N LEU A 244 5.64 -2.79 0.81
CA LEU A 244 4.22 -3.16 0.90
C LEU A 244 4.00 -4.57 1.43
N ALA A 245 4.84 -5.52 1.02
CA ALA A 245 4.68 -6.92 1.35
C ALA A 245 5.03 -7.21 2.80
N LYS A 246 4.34 -8.17 3.40
CA LYS A 246 4.67 -8.67 4.76
C LYS A 246 5.81 -9.69 4.74
N HIS A 247 6.12 -10.23 3.57
CA HIS A 247 7.05 -11.35 3.38
C HIS A 247 8.08 -11.03 2.30
N ASP A 248 9.27 -11.60 2.45
CA ASP A 248 10.32 -11.53 1.42
C ASP A 248 9.84 -12.20 0.11
N PRO A 249 10.47 -11.84 -1.03
CA PRO A 249 10.21 -12.51 -2.30
C PRO A 249 10.24 -14.04 -2.17
N GLU A 250 9.28 -14.69 -2.83
CA GLU A 250 9.19 -16.14 -2.88
C GLU A 250 10.35 -16.72 -3.69
N LEU A 251 10.97 -17.77 -3.16
CA LEU A 251 11.98 -18.53 -3.85
C LEU A 251 11.29 -19.65 -4.65
N GLY A 252 11.68 -19.80 -5.91
CA GLY A 252 11.27 -20.93 -6.73
C GLY A 252 12.04 -22.20 -6.37
N ARG A 253 11.72 -23.30 -7.07
CA ARG A 253 12.45 -24.58 -6.95
C ARG A 253 13.97 -24.46 -7.20
N SER A 254 14.41 -23.42 -7.90
CA SER A 254 15.84 -23.10 -8.12
C SER A 254 16.53 -22.43 -6.91
N GLY A 255 15.79 -22.16 -5.82
CA GLY A 255 16.28 -21.42 -4.66
C GLY A 255 16.43 -19.91 -4.89
N ARG A 256 15.94 -19.39 -6.02
CA ARG A 256 16.02 -17.96 -6.40
C ARG A 256 14.62 -17.38 -6.64
N PRO A 257 14.41 -16.07 -6.39
CA PRO A 257 13.16 -15.41 -6.76
C PRO A 257 13.02 -15.27 -8.27
N VAL A 258 11.81 -14.90 -8.73
CA VAL A 258 11.62 -14.49 -10.14
C VAL A 258 12.57 -13.34 -10.44
N LYS A 259 13.34 -13.46 -11.52
CA LYS A 259 14.07 -12.34 -12.10
C LYS A 259 13.17 -11.67 -13.13
N LEU A 260 13.00 -10.36 -12.99
CA LEU A 260 12.31 -9.50 -13.96
C LEU A 260 13.24 -8.32 -14.28
N PRO A 261 13.15 -7.74 -15.49
CA PRO A 261 13.84 -6.49 -15.78
C PRO A 261 13.35 -5.38 -14.84
N GLU A 262 14.18 -4.36 -14.63
CA GLU A 262 13.78 -3.13 -14.00
C GLU A 262 12.66 -2.48 -14.83
N ILE A 263 11.48 -2.36 -14.25
CA ILE A 263 10.40 -1.56 -14.85
C ILE A 263 10.76 -0.10 -14.60
N ARG A 264 11.40 0.56 -15.56
CA ARG A 264 11.91 1.92 -15.40
C ARG A 264 10.82 2.97 -15.61
N TYR A 265 9.94 2.73 -16.60
CA TYR A 265 8.81 3.61 -16.93
C TYR A 265 7.50 2.82 -16.97
N LEU A 266 6.47 3.35 -16.31
CA LEU A 266 5.08 2.89 -16.39
C LEU A 266 4.26 3.93 -17.15
N ILE A 267 3.84 3.56 -18.36
CA ILE A 267 2.98 4.38 -19.23
C ILE A 267 1.55 3.87 -19.10
N GLY A 268 0.71 4.62 -18.41
CA GLY A 268 -0.68 4.27 -18.18
C GLY A 268 -1.57 4.70 -19.33
N LEU A 269 -2.55 3.87 -19.70
CA LEU A 269 -3.60 4.24 -20.66
C LEU A 269 -4.91 4.57 -19.94
N PHE A 270 -5.68 5.51 -20.48
CA PHE A 270 -7.05 5.74 -20.02
C PHE A 270 -7.92 4.52 -20.32
N CYS A 271 -8.73 4.10 -19.35
CA CYS A 271 -9.55 2.90 -19.46
C CYS A 271 -10.87 3.02 -18.71
N THR A 272 -11.96 2.96 -19.47
CA THR A 272 -13.30 2.76 -18.92
C THR A 272 -13.50 1.30 -18.53
N GLU A 273 -13.24 0.38 -19.47
CA GLU A 273 -13.47 -1.05 -19.31
C GLU A 273 -12.76 -1.94 -20.33
N LYS A 274 -12.81 -3.26 -20.08
CA LYS A 274 -12.30 -4.32 -20.95
C LYS A 274 -13.39 -5.36 -21.18
N PHE A 275 -13.42 -5.91 -22.37
CA PHE A 275 -14.43 -6.89 -22.81
C PHE A 275 -13.87 -8.30 -22.93
N GLU A 276 -14.76 -9.29 -22.82
CA GLU A 276 -14.47 -10.68 -23.13
C GLU A 276 -14.28 -10.84 -24.63
N TYR A 277 -13.17 -11.45 -25.03
CA TYR A 277 -12.82 -11.61 -26.44
C TYR A 277 -13.81 -12.53 -27.18
N THR A 278 -14.32 -13.55 -26.50
CA THR A 278 -15.34 -14.47 -27.03
C THR A 278 -16.61 -13.71 -27.40
N ASP A 279 -17.10 -12.88 -26.48
CA ASP A 279 -18.36 -12.17 -26.62
C ASP A 279 -18.24 -11.07 -27.69
N LEU A 280 -17.07 -10.43 -27.81
CA LEU A 280 -16.78 -9.51 -28.91
C LEU A 280 -16.85 -10.23 -30.26
N ARG A 281 -16.26 -11.42 -30.36
CA ARG A 281 -16.26 -12.21 -31.59
C ARG A 281 -17.68 -12.67 -31.93
N GLU A 282 -18.45 -13.13 -30.94
CA GLU A 282 -19.85 -13.53 -31.13
C GLU A 282 -20.69 -12.34 -31.61
N ALA A 283 -20.56 -11.17 -30.98
CA ALA A 283 -21.26 -9.97 -31.40
C ALA A 283 -20.95 -9.54 -32.84
N LEU A 284 -19.72 -9.75 -33.33
CA LEU A 284 -19.35 -9.50 -34.73
C LEU A 284 -19.95 -10.54 -35.67
N VAL A 285 -19.94 -11.81 -35.28
CA VAL A 285 -20.51 -12.91 -36.08
C VAL A 285 -22.02 -12.76 -36.24
N ASP A 286 -22.72 -12.28 -35.21
CA ASP A 286 -24.15 -11.94 -35.27
C ASP A 286 -24.46 -10.88 -36.35
N GLU A 287 -23.52 -9.96 -36.59
CA GLU A 287 -23.60 -8.93 -37.64
C GLU A 287 -23.01 -9.41 -38.98
N GLY A 288 -22.60 -10.68 -39.08
CA GLY A 288 -22.03 -11.27 -40.29
C GLY A 288 -20.60 -10.82 -40.60
N ILE A 289 -19.86 -10.32 -39.62
CA ILE A 289 -18.49 -9.80 -39.77
C ILE A 289 -17.47 -10.81 -39.25
N ASP A 290 -16.48 -11.18 -40.08
CA ASP A 290 -15.28 -11.85 -39.59
C ASP A 290 -14.37 -10.80 -38.93
N ILE A 291 -13.93 -11.07 -37.70
CA ILE A 291 -13.01 -10.20 -36.96
C ILE A 291 -11.71 -9.91 -37.74
N SER A 292 -11.32 -10.79 -38.65
CA SER A 292 -10.15 -10.65 -39.52
C SER A 292 -10.30 -9.52 -40.55
N ASP A 293 -11.53 -9.14 -40.89
CA ASP A 293 -11.84 -8.04 -41.83
C ASP A 293 -11.85 -6.67 -41.16
N VAL A 294 -11.84 -6.62 -39.82
CA VAL A 294 -11.87 -5.38 -39.04
C VAL A 294 -10.53 -4.65 -39.13
N LYS A 295 -10.57 -3.37 -39.50
CA LYS A 295 -9.39 -2.49 -39.58
C LYS A 295 -9.14 -1.71 -38.30
N LYS A 296 -10.20 -1.34 -37.59
CA LYS A 296 -10.11 -0.55 -36.36
C LYS A 296 -11.37 -0.71 -35.52
N PHE A 297 -11.19 -0.75 -34.20
CA PHE A 297 -12.26 -0.50 -33.25
C PHE A 297 -12.13 0.90 -32.65
N ASP A 298 -13.27 1.53 -32.37
CA ASP A 298 -13.39 2.77 -31.62
C ASP A 298 -14.61 2.67 -30.68
N ILE A 299 -14.68 3.50 -29.64
CA ILE A 299 -15.84 3.55 -28.74
C ILE A 299 -16.40 4.98 -28.72
N ARG A 300 -17.65 5.13 -29.15
CA ARG A 300 -18.36 6.41 -29.17
C ARG A 300 -19.70 6.27 -28.49
N ARG A 301 -19.93 7.08 -27.44
CA ARG A 301 -21.24 7.22 -26.78
C ARG A 301 -21.92 5.89 -26.35
N GLY A 302 -21.15 4.89 -25.96
CA GLY A 302 -21.70 3.59 -25.52
C GLY A 302 -21.85 2.54 -26.62
N GLU A 303 -21.35 2.85 -27.82
CA GLU A 303 -21.30 1.93 -28.95
C GLU A 303 -19.84 1.66 -29.35
N MET A 304 -19.57 0.44 -29.77
CA MET A 304 -18.33 0.05 -30.42
C MET A 304 -18.47 0.27 -31.93
N VAL A 305 -17.66 1.17 -32.47
CA VAL A 305 -17.58 1.43 -33.91
C VAL A 305 -16.54 0.48 -34.52
N VAL A 306 -16.97 -0.30 -35.50
CA VAL A 306 -16.20 -1.29 -36.23
C VAL A 306 -15.92 -0.74 -37.63
N HIS A 307 -14.66 -0.40 -37.92
CA HIS A 307 -14.26 0.10 -39.23
C HIS A 307 -13.85 -1.04 -40.15
N LEU A 308 -14.44 -1.09 -41.35
CA LEU A 308 -14.23 -2.07 -42.41
C LEU A 308 -13.77 -1.37 -43.70
N ASP A 309 -13.32 -2.14 -44.71
CA ASP A 309 -12.90 -1.58 -46.01
C ASP A 309 -14.05 -0.87 -46.76
N GLY A 310 -15.30 -1.20 -46.47
CA GLY A 310 -16.50 -0.66 -47.12
C GLY A 310 -17.36 0.30 -46.29
N GLY A 311 -16.95 0.65 -45.07
CA GLY A 311 -17.74 1.52 -44.18
C GLY A 311 -17.47 1.30 -42.69
N GLU A 312 -18.36 1.81 -41.84
CA GLU A 312 -18.36 1.55 -40.40
C GLU A 312 -19.72 0.97 -39.96
N LEU A 313 -19.68 0.09 -38.96
CA LEU A 313 -20.85 -0.46 -38.30
C LEU A 313 -20.74 -0.22 -36.79
N THR A 314 -21.87 -0.06 -36.10
CA THR A 314 -21.90 0.12 -34.65
C THR A 314 -22.53 -1.08 -33.96
N ILE A 315 -21.90 -1.50 -32.85
CA ILE A 315 -22.40 -2.56 -31.97
C ILE A 315 -22.61 -1.96 -30.59
N GLU A 316 -23.79 -2.13 -30.00
CA GLU A 316 -24.03 -1.69 -28.62
C GLU A 316 -23.09 -2.43 -27.65
N LEU A 317 -22.41 -1.70 -26.76
CA LEU A 317 -21.52 -2.31 -25.76
C LEU A 317 -22.26 -3.23 -24.78
N SER A 318 -23.57 -3.07 -24.63
CA SER A 318 -24.45 -3.93 -23.83
C SER A 318 -24.44 -5.39 -24.30
N ARG A 319 -24.17 -5.63 -25.59
CA ARG A 319 -24.12 -6.96 -26.21
C ARG A 319 -22.79 -7.68 -26.00
N ILE A 320 -21.76 -6.98 -25.52
CA ILE A 320 -20.42 -7.52 -25.35
C ILE A 320 -20.15 -7.67 -23.85
N GLY A 321 -19.82 -8.88 -23.41
CA GLY A 321 -19.53 -9.14 -21.99
C GLY A 321 -18.39 -8.30 -21.46
N LEU A 322 -18.66 -7.61 -20.35
CA LEU A 322 -17.67 -6.87 -19.57
C LEU A 322 -16.87 -7.84 -18.68
N CYS A 323 -15.56 -7.64 -18.58
CA CYS A 323 -14.76 -8.26 -17.52
C CYS A 323 -15.30 -7.86 -16.13
N ASP A 324 -15.78 -8.82 -15.35
CA ASP A 324 -16.49 -8.55 -14.08
C ASP A 324 -15.75 -7.64 -13.11
N GLY A 325 -14.43 -7.83 -12.98
CA GLY A 325 -13.58 -7.01 -12.13
C GLY A 325 -13.56 -5.53 -12.53
N CYS A 326 -13.98 -5.14 -13.74
CA CYS A 326 -14.10 -3.74 -14.17
C CYS A 326 -15.20 -2.98 -13.42
N ARG A 327 -16.25 -3.67 -12.92
CA ARG A 327 -17.29 -3.05 -12.09
C ARG A 327 -16.73 -2.56 -10.76
N LEU A 328 -15.70 -3.24 -10.25
CA LEU A 328 -14.99 -2.88 -9.03
C LEU A 328 -13.73 -2.01 -9.27
N CYS A 329 -13.50 -1.50 -10.48
CA CYS A 329 -12.37 -0.63 -10.80
C CYS A 329 -12.71 0.84 -10.54
N ARG A 330 -11.90 1.50 -9.70
CA ARG A 330 -12.03 2.92 -9.33
C ARG A 330 -11.17 3.84 -10.21
N ASP A 331 -10.20 3.28 -10.90
CA ASP A 331 -9.15 4.00 -11.61
C ASP A 331 -9.49 4.11 -13.10
N PHE A 332 -9.55 5.33 -13.61
CA PHE A 332 -9.82 5.64 -15.02
C PHE A 332 -8.52 5.85 -15.79
N ASP A 333 -7.63 6.65 -15.23
CA ASP A 333 -6.50 7.27 -15.92
C ASP A 333 -5.16 6.84 -15.34
N ALA A 334 -5.10 5.66 -14.74
CA ALA A 334 -3.88 5.03 -14.23
C ALA A 334 -3.12 5.95 -13.28
N GLU A 335 -3.72 6.28 -12.14
CA GLU A 335 -3.18 7.24 -11.15
C GLU A 335 -1.78 6.88 -10.63
N LEU A 336 -1.38 5.61 -10.73
CA LEU A 336 -0.07 5.10 -10.30
C LEU A 336 0.97 5.00 -11.44
N ALA A 337 0.66 5.48 -12.65
CA ALA A 337 1.61 5.53 -13.76
C ALA A 337 2.63 6.67 -13.58
N ASP A 338 3.74 6.64 -14.32
CA ASP A 338 4.66 7.78 -14.41
C ASP A 338 4.05 8.88 -15.30
N VAL A 339 3.41 8.45 -16.37
CA VAL A 339 2.62 9.28 -17.28
C VAL A 339 1.38 8.50 -17.72
N SER A 340 0.25 9.19 -17.81
CA SER A 340 -1.01 8.61 -18.28
C SER A 340 -1.43 9.26 -19.59
N ILE A 341 -1.88 8.46 -20.56
CA ILE A 341 -2.19 8.92 -21.92
C ILE A 341 -3.58 8.42 -22.32
N GLY A 342 -4.37 9.31 -22.92
CA GLY A 342 -5.63 8.93 -23.54
C GLY A 342 -6.35 10.11 -24.17
N SER A 343 -7.30 9.83 -25.06
CA SER A 343 -8.00 10.85 -25.85
C SER A 343 -8.93 11.77 -25.06
N ALA A 344 -9.46 11.33 -23.92
CA ALA A 344 -10.43 12.11 -23.16
C ALA A 344 -9.84 13.43 -22.67
N GLY A 345 -10.48 14.54 -22.98
CA GLY A 345 -10.03 15.88 -22.60
C GLY A 345 -9.12 16.57 -23.62
N SER A 346 -8.82 15.93 -24.76
CA SER A 346 -8.00 16.51 -25.83
C SER A 346 -8.80 16.74 -27.12
N PRO A 347 -8.39 17.68 -27.98
CA PRO A 347 -8.98 17.86 -29.32
C PRO A 347 -8.80 16.62 -30.21
N ASP A 348 -9.62 16.51 -31.25
CA ASP A 348 -9.51 15.42 -32.23
C ASP A 348 -8.11 15.36 -32.86
N GLY A 349 -7.52 14.16 -32.85
CA GLY A 349 -6.16 13.91 -33.34
C GLY A 349 -5.04 14.20 -32.34
N TYR A 350 -5.38 14.63 -31.12
CA TYR A 350 -4.47 14.75 -29.98
C TYR A 350 -4.79 13.69 -28.93
N SER A 351 -3.88 13.51 -27.98
CA SER A 351 -4.12 12.75 -26.76
C SER A 351 -3.81 13.61 -25.54
N THR A 352 -4.62 13.50 -24.50
CA THR A 352 -4.31 14.03 -23.17
C THR A 352 -3.14 13.26 -22.58
N VAL A 353 -2.24 14.00 -21.94
CA VAL A 353 -1.06 13.51 -21.23
C VAL A 353 -1.14 14.01 -19.79
N ILE A 354 -1.13 13.10 -18.82
CA ILE A 354 -1.07 13.44 -17.40
C ILE A 354 0.28 13.00 -16.84
N ILE A 355 1.15 13.96 -16.52
CA ILE A 355 2.47 13.71 -15.95
C ILE A 355 2.34 13.58 -14.43
N ARG A 356 2.90 12.48 -13.88
CA ARG A 356 2.79 12.18 -12.44
C ARG A 356 4.11 12.09 -11.70
N THR A 357 5.18 11.74 -12.39
CA THR A 357 6.52 11.61 -11.79
C THR A 357 7.54 12.42 -12.58
N ASP A 358 8.76 12.56 -12.04
CA ASP A 358 9.87 13.18 -12.75
C ASP A 358 10.29 12.35 -13.97
N ARG A 359 10.25 11.03 -13.86
CA ARG A 359 10.44 10.12 -15.00
C ARG A 359 9.39 10.34 -16.08
N GLY A 360 8.12 10.50 -15.69
CA GLY A 360 7.03 10.78 -16.63
C GLY A 360 7.17 12.13 -17.34
N ALA A 361 7.86 13.10 -16.74
CA ALA A 361 8.05 14.43 -17.34
C ALA A 361 8.99 14.44 -18.55
N GLU A 362 9.83 13.41 -18.70
CA GLU A 362 10.71 13.24 -19.86
C GLU A 362 9.94 13.14 -21.19
N ILE A 363 8.64 12.85 -21.15
CA ILE A 363 7.78 12.85 -22.34
C ILE A 363 7.78 14.20 -23.08
N ARG A 364 8.16 15.30 -22.42
CA ARG A 364 8.32 16.63 -23.03
C ARG A 364 9.47 16.70 -24.03
N GLU A 365 10.49 15.88 -23.85
CA GLU A 365 11.61 15.82 -24.79
C GLU A 365 11.23 15.05 -26.05
N ALA A 366 10.19 14.21 -25.98
CA ALA A 366 9.72 13.41 -27.10
C ALA A 366 8.66 14.13 -27.96
N LEU A 367 7.90 15.06 -27.38
CA LEU A 367 6.72 15.66 -28.02
C LEU A 367 6.50 17.11 -27.57
N ASP A 368 5.96 17.93 -28.49
CA ASP A 368 5.38 19.21 -28.14
C ASP A 368 4.07 19.02 -27.37
N LEU A 369 4.06 19.45 -26.11
CA LEU A 369 2.89 19.41 -25.24
C LEU A 369 2.29 20.81 -25.07
N LEU A 370 0.97 20.87 -25.17
CA LEU A 370 0.19 22.09 -25.04
C LEU A 370 -0.67 22.05 -23.78
N GLU A 371 -0.87 23.23 -23.19
CA GLU A 371 -1.83 23.44 -22.11
C GLU A 371 -3.26 23.57 -22.67
N GLY A 372 -4.26 23.35 -21.82
CA GLY A 372 -5.68 23.55 -22.16
C GLY A 372 -6.48 22.27 -22.38
N ALA A 373 -5.98 21.12 -21.92
CA ALA A 373 -6.77 19.90 -21.87
C ALA A 373 -8.02 20.09 -20.98
N ASP A 374 -9.17 19.60 -21.43
CA ASP A 374 -10.44 19.67 -20.71
C ASP A 374 -10.43 18.73 -19.49
N ARG A 375 -10.11 19.32 -18.35
CA ARG A 375 -10.09 18.64 -17.04
C ARG A 375 -11.47 18.16 -16.61
N GLU A 376 -12.54 18.86 -16.99
CA GLU A 376 -13.90 18.48 -16.61
C GLU A 376 -14.33 17.20 -17.34
N ALA A 377 -13.92 17.02 -18.59
CA ALA A 377 -14.16 15.77 -19.33
C ALA A 377 -13.49 14.57 -18.66
N ILE A 378 -12.24 14.72 -18.21
CA ILE A 378 -11.49 13.67 -17.50
C ILE A 378 -12.18 13.35 -16.16
N GLU A 379 -12.52 14.39 -15.39
CA GLU A 379 -13.16 14.23 -14.08
C GLU A 379 -14.55 13.59 -14.18
N ARG A 380 -15.29 13.85 -15.27
CA ARG A 380 -16.56 13.19 -15.55
C ARG A 380 -16.40 11.68 -15.70
N LEU A 381 -15.33 11.22 -16.34
CA LEU A 381 -15.04 9.79 -16.52
C LEU A 381 -14.53 9.15 -15.23
N ARG A 382 -13.71 9.84 -14.44
CA ARG A 382 -13.34 9.41 -13.07
C ARG A 382 -14.59 9.20 -12.20
N LYS A 383 -15.51 10.18 -12.19
CA LYS A 383 -16.80 10.10 -11.46
C LYS A 383 -17.67 8.95 -11.96
N LEU A 384 -17.69 8.69 -13.28
CA LEU A 384 -18.43 7.56 -13.84
C LEU A 384 -17.92 6.22 -13.30
N LYS A 385 -16.59 6.04 -13.22
CA LYS A 385 -15.98 4.83 -12.63
C LYS A 385 -16.34 4.66 -11.17
N LEU A 386 -16.26 5.72 -10.38
CA LEU A 386 -16.65 5.69 -8.96
C LEU A 386 -18.15 5.41 -8.77
N LYS A 387 -19.02 5.96 -9.62
CA LYS A 387 -20.46 5.68 -9.58
C LYS A 387 -20.75 4.20 -9.88
N ARG A 388 -20.10 3.62 -10.90
CA ARG A 388 -20.21 2.19 -11.22
C ARG A 388 -19.72 1.32 -10.06
N PHE A 389 -18.57 1.67 -9.47
CA PHE A 389 -18.02 1.00 -8.29
C PHE A 389 -19.01 0.99 -7.12
N ARG A 390 -19.55 2.16 -6.73
CA ARG A 390 -20.52 2.25 -5.61
C ARG A 390 -21.76 1.40 -5.84
N ARG A 391 -22.31 1.41 -7.05
CA ARG A 391 -23.47 0.57 -7.42
C ARG A 391 -23.17 -0.92 -7.27
N GLU A 392 -21.98 -1.36 -7.70
CA GLU A 392 -21.57 -2.76 -7.56
C GLU A 392 -21.34 -3.15 -6.10
N ILE A 393 -20.76 -2.26 -5.29
CA ILE A 393 -20.57 -2.50 -3.85
C ILE A 393 -21.90 -2.67 -3.13
N GLU A 394 -22.88 -1.81 -3.40
CA GLU A 394 -24.20 -1.92 -2.78
C GLU A 394 -24.90 -3.22 -3.18
N LYS A 395 -24.90 -3.56 -4.47
CA LYS A 395 -25.45 -4.83 -4.96
C LYS A 395 -24.81 -6.03 -4.26
N ARG A 396 -23.48 -6.04 -4.11
CA ARG A 396 -22.77 -7.13 -3.43
C ARG A 396 -23.09 -7.17 -1.94
N ARG A 397 -23.26 -6.01 -1.29
CA ARG A 397 -23.69 -5.91 0.11
C ARG A 397 -25.07 -6.57 0.30
N GLU A 398 -26.03 -6.22 -0.54
CA GLU A 398 -27.40 -6.75 -0.50
C GLU A 398 -27.42 -8.27 -0.73
N ASN A 399 -26.62 -8.76 -1.66
CA ASN A 399 -26.54 -10.19 -1.99
C ASN A 399 -25.70 -11.02 -1.01
N GLY A 400 -24.89 -10.39 -0.15
CA GLY A 400 -23.89 -11.09 0.66
C GLY A 400 -22.73 -11.67 -0.17
N ASP A 401 -22.43 -11.07 -1.32
CA ASP A 401 -21.34 -11.48 -2.20
C ASP A 401 -19.99 -11.17 -1.55
N TYR A 402 -18.96 -11.94 -1.94
CA TYR A 402 -17.59 -11.70 -1.46
C TYR A 402 -17.09 -10.30 -1.86
N ILE A 403 -16.39 -9.65 -0.94
CA ILE A 403 -15.73 -8.34 -1.13
C ILE A 403 -14.40 -8.36 -0.38
N SER A 404 -13.34 -7.92 -1.07
CA SER A 404 -11.99 -7.87 -0.49
C SER A 404 -11.65 -6.57 0.21
N PHE A 405 -12.48 -5.53 0.07
CA PHE A 405 -12.26 -4.20 0.66
C PHE A 405 -10.89 -3.59 0.34
N TYR A 406 -10.32 -3.92 -0.83
CA TYR A 406 -8.94 -3.54 -1.21
C TYR A 406 -8.65 -2.03 -1.14
N TRP A 407 -9.68 -1.20 -1.29
CA TRP A 407 -9.58 0.26 -1.25
C TRP A 407 -9.43 0.82 0.17
N THR A 408 -9.68 0.03 1.21
CA THR A 408 -9.42 0.46 2.60
C THR A 408 -7.95 0.82 2.79
N SER A 409 -7.05 0.18 2.03
CA SER A 409 -5.61 0.50 1.99
C SER A 409 -5.25 1.78 1.21
N ASP A 410 -6.23 2.46 0.61
CA ASP A 410 -6.06 3.82 0.07
C ASP A 410 -6.02 4.88 1.18
N HIS A 411 -6.36 4.48 2.42
CA HIS A 411 -6.51 5.39 3.55
C HIS A 411 -5.43 5.12 4.62
N PRO A 412 -4.78 6.17 5.17
CA PRO A 412 -3.81 6.01 6.25
C PRO A 412 -4.46 5.52 7.54
N GLY A 413 -3.77 4.65 8.28
CA GLY A 413 -4.19 4.24 9.62
C GLY A 413 -5.30 3.20 9.65
N VAL A 414 -5.54 2.52 8.54
CA VAL A 414 -6.63 1.55 8.39
C VAL A 414 -6.06 0.14 8.27
N SER A 415 -6.51 -0.76 9.15
CA SER A 415 -6.09 -2.15 9.10
C SER A 415 -7.22 -3.10 9.51
N GLU A 416 -7.25 -4.25 8.84
CA GLU A 416 -8.17 -5.35 9.12
C GLU A 416 -7.81 -6.04 10.46
N ARG A 417 -8.84 -6.39 11.22
CA ARG A 417 -8.78 -7.10 12.50
C ARG A 417 -9.02 -8.60 12.27
N ALA A 418 -8.67 -9.41 13.26
CA ALA A 418 -8.86 -10.86 13.20
C ALA A 418 -10.33 -11.31 13.06
N ASP A 419 -11.28 -10.44 13.43
CA ASP A 419 -12.73 -10.68 13.30
C ASP A 419 -13.31 -10.19 11.96
N GLY A 420 -12.47 -9.76 11.01
CA GLY A 420 -12.88 -9.27 9.69
C GLY A 420 -13.40 -7.82 9.68
N THR A 421 -13.50 -7.17 10.85
CA THR A 421 -13.77 -5.73 10.94
C THR A 421 -12.48 -4.93 10.83
N TYR A 422 -12.58 -3.60 10.79
CA TYR A 422 -11.44 -2.71 10.67
C TYR A 422 -11.26 -1.89 11.94
N PHE A 423 -10.03 -1.41 12.13
CA PHE A 423 -9.82 -0.24 12.97
C PHE A 423 -9.28 0.92 12.15
N ILE A 424 -9.63 2.14 12.58
CA ILE A 424 -9.08 3.39 12.05
C ILE A 424 -8.28 4.04 13.17
N ARG A 425 -6.97 4.22 12.96
CA ARG A 425 -6.10 4.97 13.86
C ARG A 425 -6.08 6.44 13.47
N ILE A 426 -6.42 7.28 14.44
CA ILE A 426 -6.28 8.73 14.37
C ILE A 426 -4.87 9.07 14.84
N ARG A 427 -4.10 9.78 14.00
CA ARG A 427 -2.75 10.23 14.34
C ARG A 427 -2.81 11.07 15.61
N ALA A 428 -1.83 10.87 16.51
CA ALA A 428 -1.80 11.64 17.74
C ALA A 428 -1.59 13.12 17.43
N HIS A 429 -2.32 14.01 18.11
CA HIS A 429 -2.03 15.43 18.06
C HIS A 429 -0.63 15.68 18.66
N PRO A 430 0.12 16.72 18.21
CA PRO A 430 1.38 17.09 18.83
C PRO A 430 1.35 17.05 20.36
N ALA A 431 2.35 16.37 20.91
CA ALA A 431 2.53 16.10 22.34
C ALA A 431 1.38 15.35 23.06
N GLY A 432 0.35 14.88 22.33
CA GLY A 432 -0.79 14.18 22.90
C GLY A 432 -1.87 15.10 23.49
N TRP A 433 -1.88 16.38 23.13
CA TRP A 433 -2.90 17.33 23.58
C TRP A 433 -4.16 17.30 22.73
N TYR A 434 -5.33 17.20 23.34
CA TYR A 434 -6.62 17.19 22.66
C TYR A 434 -7.57 18.21 23.28
N SER A 435 -8.24 19.01 22.45
CA SER A 435 -9.33 19.87 22.93
C SER A 435 -10.60 19.03 23.19
N PRO A 436 -11.49 19.48 24.08
CA PRO A 436 -12.78 18.82 24.29
C PRO A 436 -13.61 18.66 23.01
N ASP A 437 -13.53 19.62 22.07
CA ASP A 437 -14.22 19.55 20.78
C ASP A 437 -13.72 18.38 19.94
N ARG A 438 -12.39 18.23 19.81
CA ARG A 438 -11.78 17.10 19.09
C ARG A 438 -12.19 15.76 19.69
N ILE A 439 -12.25 15.66 21.02
CA ILE A 439 -12.72 14.43 21.68
C ILE A 439 -14.20 14.17 21.37
N ARG A 440 -15.04 15.21 21.34
CA ARG A 440 -16.45 15.07 20.94
C ARG A 440 -16.58 14.58 19.50
N ASP A 441 -15.78 15.08 18.57
CA ASP A 441 -15.79 14.62 17.18
C ASP A 441 -15.41 13.13 17.07
N ILE A 442 -14.38 12.69 17.81
CA ILE A 442 -13.99 11.26 17.88
C ILE A 442 -15.15 10.40 18.40
N VAL A 443 -15.83 10.86 19.46
CA VAL A 443 -16.97 10.14 20.06
C VAL A 443 -18.14 10.07 19.09
N GLN A 444 -18.48 11.15 18.39
CA GLN A 444 -19.57 11.18 17.42
C GLN A 444 -19.35 10.18 16.28
N VAL A 445 -18.14 10.14 15.71
CA VAL A 445 -17.79 9.15 14.66
C VAL A 445 -17.84 7.74 15.25
N ALA A 446 -17.31 7.53 16.46
CA ALA A 446 -17.35 6.22 17.10
C ALA A 446 -18.78 5.71 17.31
N GLU A 447 -19.69 6.55 17.81
CA GLU A 447 -21.10 6.22 18.01
C GLU A 447 -21.79 5.89 16.68
N LYS A 448 -21.59 6.72 15.66
CA LYS A 448 -22.20 6.55 14.34
C LYS A 448 -21.88 5.20 13.70
N TYR A 449 -20.63 4.74 13.83
CA TYR A 449 -20.17 3.49 13.25
C TYR A 449 -20.10 2.32 14.26
N GLY A 450 -20.69 2.48 15.45
CA GLY A 450 -20.70 1.44 16.49
C GLY A 450 -19.30 1.00 16.96
N ALA A 451 -18.32 1.89 16.86
CA ALA A 451 -16.92 1.58 17.11
C ALA A 451 -16.55 1.70 18.60
N ARG A 452 -15.61 0.86 19.03
CA ARG A 452 -14.97 0.95 20.36
C ARG A 452 -13.71 1.81 20.27
N ILE A 453 -13.55 2.72 21.21
CA ILE A 453 -12.37 3.59 21.26
C ILE A 453 -11.25 2.92 22.08
N LYS A 454 -10.04 2.87 21.53
CA LYS A 454 -8.82 2.47 22.23
C LYS A 454 -7.77 3.57 22.16
N ILE A 455 -7.19 3.92 23.30
CA ILE A 455 -6.05 4.84 23.37
C ILE A 455 -4.76 4.03 23.29
N THR A 456 -3.85 4.43 22.40
CA THR A 456 -2.55 3.79 22.20
C THR A 456 -1.51 4.31 23.17
N ASN A 457 -0.40 3.58 23.34
CA ASN A 457 0.75 4.02 24.13
C ASN A 457 1.51 5.23 23.54
N ARG A 458 1.06 5.77 22.40
CA ARG A 458 1.60 7.01 21.80
C ARG A 458 0.56 8.14 21.74
N GLY A 459 -0.53 8.03 22.50
CA GLY A 459 -1.56 9.06 22.58
C GLY A 459 -2.55 9.10 21.41
N SER A 460 -2.41 8.22 20.40
CA SER A 460 -3.39 8.09 19.32
C SER A 460 -4.68 7.41 19.81
N TYR A 461 -5.81 7.79 19.21
CA TYR A 461 -7.10 7.11 19.34
C TYR A 461 -7.30 6.13 18.18
N GLU A 462 -7.85 4.95 18.47
CA GLU A 462 -8.24 3.96 17.47
C GLU A 462 -9.73 3.66 17.60
N LEU A 463 -10.45 3.70 16.49
CA LEU A 463 -11.85 3.30 16.39
C LEU A 463 -11.90 1.86 15.90
N HIS A 464 -12.28 0.90 16.74
CA HIS A 464 -12.30 -0.55 16.46
C HIS A 464 -13.70 -1.04 16.15
N GLY A 465 -13.82 -2.00 15.22
CA GLY A 465 -15.11 -2.67 14.93
C GLY A 465 -15.85 -2.11 13.73
N ILE A 466 -15.19 -1.28 12.93
CA ILE A 466 -15.80 -0.63 11.77
C ILE A 466 -15.95 -1.65 10.65
N ASN A 467 -17.13 -1.71 10.03
CA ASN A 467 -17.35 -2.57 8.88
C ASN A 467 -16.54 -2.07 7.67
N GLY A 468 -15.97 -2.97 6.86
CA GLY A 468 -15.23 -2.61 5.65
C GLY A 468 -16.00 -1.72 4.67
N PHE A 469 -17.34 -1.81 4.63
CA PHE A 469 -18.19 -0.92 3.83
C PHE A 469 -18.13 0.54 4.29
N ASP A 470 -17.98 0.76 5.59
CA ASP A 470 -18.12 2.08 6.22
C ASP A 470 -16.77 2.79 6.44
N VAL A 471 -15.66 2.09 6.20
CA VAL A 471 -14.30 2.59 6.46
C VAL A 471 -14.01 3.90 5.72
N GLU A 472 -14.29 3.98 4.43
CA GLU A 472 -13.98 5.17 3.62
C GLU A 472 -14.78 6.38 4.11
N ASP A 473 -16.06 6.20 4.44
CA ASP A 473 -16.92 7.27 4.95
C ASP A 473 -16.45 7.73 6.34
N ALA A 474 -16.12 6.80 7.23
CA ALA A 474 -15.60 7.12 8.56
C ALA A 474 -14.27 7.88 8.49
N VAL A 475 -13.35 7.50 7.59
CA VAL A 475 -12.10 8.24 7.37
C VAL A 475 -12.38 9.64 6.85
N ASN A 476 -13.29 9.79 5.88
CA ASN A 476 -13.64 11.10 5.32
C ASN A 476 -14.25 12.04 6.36
N GLU A 477 -15.08 11.53 7.26
CA GLU A 477 -15.68 12.30 8.36
C GLU A 477 -14.64 12.75 9.38
N LEU A 478 -13.73 11.86 9.79
CA LEU A 478 -12.60 12.21 10.66
C LEU A 478 -11.72 13.30 10.03
N ASN A 479 -11.37 13.14 8.75
CA ASN A 479 -10.57 14.14 8.03
C ASN A 479 -11.30 15.49 7.93
N SER A 480 -12.62 15.48 7.70
CA SER A 480 -13.45 16.70 7.65
C SER A 480 -13.52 17.42 9.00
N ALA A 481 -13.44 16.69 10.11
CA ALA A 481 -13.31 17.24 11.46
C ALA A 481 -11.86 17.68 11.82
N GLY A 482 -10.92 17.61 10.87
CA GLY A 482 -9.51 17.94 11.11
C GLY A 482 -8.78 16.91 11.98
N LEU A 483 -9.28 15.67 12.04
CA LEU A 483 -8.67 14.53 12.72
C LEU A 483 -8.00 13.62 11.69
N LEU A 484 -6.70 13.83 11.47
CA LEU A 484 -5.92 13.06 10.51
C LEU A 484 -5.84 11.58 10.91
N THR A 485 -6.20 10.67 10.01
CA THR A 485 -5.94 9.24 10.19
C THR A 485 -4.49 8.90 9.83
N GLY A 486 -3.90 7.86 10.44
CA GLY A 486 -2.53 7.43 10.12
C GLY A 486 -1.66 6.92 11.27
N SER A 487 -0.34 7.15 11.14
CA SER A 487 0.68 6.70 12.12
C SER A 487 0.79 5.16 12.27
N GLU A 488 0.76 4.44 11.15
CA GLU A 488 1.03 3.01 11.09
C GLU A 488 2.00 2.61 9.98
N GLY A 489 2.43 1.34 9.91
CA GLY A 489 3.34 0.91 8.85
C GLY A 489 4.77 1.50 8.91
N PRO A 490 5.51 1.43 7.78
CA PRO A 490 6.92 1.81 7.63
C PRO A 490 7.08 3.32 7.36
N LEU A 491 6.79 4.12 8.38
CA LEU A 491 6.86 5.58 8.35
C LEU A 491 7.21 6.16 9.72
N VAL A 492 7.49 7.46 9.76
CA VAL A 492 7.64 8.23 11.00
C VAL A 492 6.30 8.29 11.74
N ARG A 493 6.27 7.63 12.90
CA ARG A 493 5.11 7.56 13.81
C ARG A 493 4.93 8.88 14.55
N ALA A 494 3.70 9.15 14.96
CA ALA A 494 3.34 10.30 15.79
C ALA A 494 4.31 10.44 16.98
N THR A 495 4.86 11.63 17.15
CA THR A 495 5.90 11.92 18.14
C THR A 495 5.32 11.88 19.55
N LEU A 496 6.00 11.14 20.44
CA LEU A 496 5.57 10.99 21.83
C LEU A 496 6.26 12.05 22.68
N ALA A 497 5.52 12.79 23.51
CA ALA A 497 6.11 13.79 24.39
C ALA A 497 5.50 13.76 25.79
N CYS A 498 6.23 14.30 26.77
CA CYS A 498 5.67 14.60 28.09
C CYS A 498 5.06 16.02 28.12
N PRO A 499 4.47 16.47 29.24
CA PRO A 499 3.81 17.78 29.30
C PRO A 499 4.71 19.02 29.12
N GLY A 500 6.03 18.88 29.18
CA GLY A 500 6.98 20.00 28.99
C GLY A 500 7.05 21.02 30.13
N LYS A 501 7.85 22.07 29.94
CA LYS A 501 8.09 23.14 30.93
C LYS A 501 6.84 23.97 31.26
N GLU A 502 5.91 24.14 30.32
CA GLU A 502 4.70 24.93 30.52
C GLU A 502 3.68 24.24 31.45
N ASN A 503 3.72 22.91 31.54
CA ASN A 503 2.74 22.12 32.31
C ASN A 503 3.36 21.28 33.44
N CYS A 504 4.68 21.18 33.53
CA CYS A 504 5.37 20.37 34.54
C CYS A 504 6.46 21.18 35.25
N GLY A 505 6.40 21.26 36.58
CA GLY A 505 7.42 21.98 37.39
C GLY A 505 8.84 21.38 37.35
N SER A 506 9.05 20.24 36.67
CA SER A 506 10.38 19.71 36.37
C SER A 506 10.85 19.94 34.93
N GLY A 507 9.98 20.45 34.05
CA GLY A 507 10.31 20.64 32.65
C GLY A 507 11.35 21.75 32.45
N ILE A 508 12.28 21.52 31.54
CA ILE A 508 13.36 22.44 31.16
C ILE A 508 13.08 23.03 29.77
N ILE A 509 12.58 22.20 28.85
CA ILE A 509 12.29 22.58 27.47
C ILE A 509 10.79 22.55 27.16
N ASP A 510 10.38 23.32 26.16
CA ASP A 510 9.05 23.20 25.58
C ASP A 510 8.99 21.94 24.71
N THR A 511 8.24 20.95 25.16
CA THR A 511 8.11 19.70 24.41
C THR A 511 7.01 19.77 23.36
N GLU A 512 6.05 20.67 23.50
CA GLU A 512 4.96 20.85 22.55
C GLU A 512 5.46 21.56 21.29
N GLU A 513 6.27 22.61 21.46
CA GLU A 513 6.93 23.32 20.36
C GLU A 513 7.81 22.37 19.53
N ILE A 514 8.69 21.61 20.19
CA ILE A 514 9.58 20.64 19.52
C ILE A 514 8.79 19.54 18.83
N CYS A 515 7.76 19.01 19.49
CA CYS A 515 6.91 17.97 18.92
C CYS A 515 6.15 18.48 17.69
N THR A 516 5.66 19.71 17.73
CA THR A 516 4.99 20.37 16.60
C THR A 516 5.93 20.52 15.42
N ALA A 517 7.15 21.04 15.64
CA ALA A 517 8.15 21.18 14.58
C ALA A 517 8.55 19.83 13.96
N ILE A 518 8.68 18.77 14.77
CA ILE A 518 8.93 17.41 14.27
C ILE A 518 7.74 16.89 13.45
N GLU A 519 6.51 17.12 13.91
CA GLU A 519 5.31 16.71 13.18
C GLU A 519 5.13 17.48 11.86
N GLU A 520 5.40 18.78 11.81
CA GLU A 520 5.33 19.58 10.59
C GLU A 520 6.32 19.10 9.53
N ARG A 521 7.54 18.71 9.93
CA ARG A 521 8.61 18.31 9.01
C ARG A 521 8.60 16.83 8.64
N PHE A 522 8.16 15.94 9.54
CA PHE A 522 8.36 14.49 9.39
C PHE A 522 7.08 13.66 9.48
N ARG A 523 5.90 14.26 9.64
CA ARG A 523 4.63 13.52 9.65
C ARG A 523 4.53 12.61 8.43
N GLU A 524 4.39 11.31 8.72
CA GLU A 524 4.21 10.26 7.71
C GLU A 524 5.31 10.14 6.66
N ARG A 525 6.47 10.77 6.90
CA ARG A 525 7.64 10.57 6.06
C ARG A 525 7.95 9.07 5.95
N PRO A 526 8.09 8.53 4.72
CA PRO A 526 8.49 7.15 4.52
C PRO A 526 9.79 6.81 5.22
N ALA A 527 9.86 5.61 5.78
CA ALA A 527 11.07 5.04 6.35
C ALA A 527 11.16 3.55 5.96
N PRO A 528 12.33 2.91 6.01
CA PRO A 528 12.45 1.47 5.76
C PRO A 528 11.53 0.63 6.65
N TYR A 529 11.37 1.00 7.92
CA TYR A 529 10.35 0.46 8.80
C TYR A 529 9.88 1.52 9.79
N LYS A 530 9.04 1.15 10.78
CA LYS A 530 8.48 2.11 11.74
C LYS A 530 9.59 2.92 12.45
N PHE A 531 9.51 4.23 12.35
CA PHE A 531 10.46 5.16 12.96
C PHE A 531 9.76 5.95 14.05
N LYS A 532 10.25 5.91 15.28
CA LYS A 532 9.59 6.45 16.47
C LYS A 532 10.47 7.49 17.13
N ILE A 533 9.88 8.64 17.39
CA ILE A 533 10.54 9.77 18.03
C ILE A 533 9.90 10.00 19.41
N ALA A 534 10.71 10.27 20.43
CA ALA A 534 10.21 10.59 21.77
C ALA A 534 10.94 11.79 22.37
N VAL A 535 10.19 12.71 22.97
CA VAL A 535 10.68 13.96 23.54
C VAL A 535 10.38 13.98 25.05
N SER A 536 11.38 14.27 25.87
CA SER A 536 11.21 14.46 27.32
C SER A 536 11.78 15.81 27.73
N GLY A 537 10.97 16.56 28.46
CA GLY A 537 11.28 17.93 28.86
C GLY A 537 12.45 18.06 29.84
N CYS A 538 12.89 16.97 30.45
CA CYS A 538 13.96 16.94 31.45
C CYS A 538 14.56 15.53 31.62
N PRO A 539 15.66 15.38 32.38
CA PRO A 539 16.34 14.09 32.60
C PRO A 539 15.53 13.02 33.35
N ASN A 540 14.33 13.33 33.86
CA ASN A 540 13.42 12.31 34.40
C ASN A 540 12.95 11.32 33.31
N LYS A 541 13.06 11.69 32.02
CA LYS A 541 12.84 10.79 30.87
C LYS A 541 11.49 10.07 30.92
N CYS A 542 10.40 10.80 31.22
CA CYS A 542 9.06 10.21 31.36
C CYS A 542 8.59 9.45 30.11
N MET A 543 9.08 9.81 28.92
CA MET A 543 8.76 9.14 27.67
C MET A 543 9.75 8.03 27.26
N ARG A 544 10.75 7.75 28.10
CA ARG A 544 11.84 6.80 27.81
C ARG A 544 12.46 7.04 26.41
N PRO A 545 12.96 8.27 26.14
CA PRO A 545 13.48 8.63 24.81
C PRO A 545 14.64 7.76 24.36
N GLN A 546 15.43 7.23 25.29
CA GLN A 546 16.62 6.43 25.01
C GLN A 546 16.34 5.07 24.36
N ILE A 547 15.09 4.59 24.37
CA ILE A 547 14.66 3.33 23.72
C ILE A 547 13.75 3.56 22.49
N HIS A 548 13.79 4.77 21.93
CA HIS A 548 13.14 5.14 20.69
C HIS A 548 14.18 5.34 19.58
N ASP A 549 13.77 5.28 18.31
CA ASP A 549 14.71 5.41 17.19
C ASP A 549 15.42 6.77 17.25
N ILE A 550 14.68 7.83 17.63
CA ILE A 550 15.22 9.10 18.10
C ILE A 550 14.60 9.47 19.45
N GLY A 551 15.46 9.90 20.38
CA GLY A 551 15.07 10.44 21.68
C GLY A 551 15.62 11.85 21.87
N VAL A 552 14.83 12.76 22.46
CA VAL A 552 15.25 14.13 22.81
C VAL A 552 15.03 14.34 24.31
N VAL A 553 16.04 14.88 25.00
CA VAL A 553 15.97 15.20 26.43
C VAL A 553 16.50 16.61 26.66
N GLY A 554 15.71 17.47 27.30
CA GLY A 554 16.19 18.78 27.78
C GLY A 554 17.12 18.64 28.99
N VAL A 555 18.22 19.39 28.99
CA VAL A 555 19.22 19.40 30.08
C VAL A 555 19.64 20.81 30.45
N GLU A 556 19.96 21.00 31.73
CA GLU A 556 20.43 22.24 32.33
C GLU A 556 21.41 21.92 33.46
N PHE A 557 22.67 22.32 33.28
CA PHE A 557 23.77 22.05 34.19
C PHE A 557 24.08 23.28 35.08
N PRO A 558 24.27 23.09 36.40
CA PRO A 558 24.50 24.19 37.33
C PRO A 558 25.97 24.60 37.42
N VAL A 559 26.23 25.88 37.68
CA VAL A 559 27.47 26.41 38.29
C VAL A 559 27.11 27.13 39.60
N THR A 560 28.04 27.17 40.55
CA THR A 560 27.86 27.87 41.81
C THR A 560 28.54 29.24 41.75
N SER A 561 27.82 30.29 42.15
CA SER A 561 28.39 31.61 42.42
C SER A 561 29.04 31.61 43.80
N GLU A 562 30.35 31.90 43.86
CA GLU A 562 31.11 31.94 45.12
C GLU A 562 30.67 33.10 46.01
N ASP A 563 30.20 34.21 45.42
CA ASP A 563 29.78 35.41 46.17
C ASP A 563 28.40 35.26 46.83
N LEU A 564 27.52 34.46 46.21
CA LEU A 564 26.13 34.30 46.67
C LEU A 564 25.93 33.04 47.51
N CYS A 565 26.80 32.03 47.37
CA CYS A 565 26.65 30.77 48.09
C CYS A 565 27.09 30.95 49.54
N ASN A 566 26.30 30.39 50.46
CA ASN A 566 26.60 30.39 51.89
C ASN A 566 26.63 28.96 52.48
N GLY A 567 26.64 27.93 51.63
CA GLY A 567 26.69 26.54 52.07
C GLY A 567 25.42 26.02 52.76
N CYS A 568 24.24 26.60 52.53
CA CYS A 568 22.99 26.18 53.21
C CYS A 568 22.53 24.72 52.99
N GLY A 569 23.16 23.93 52.11
CA GLY A 569 22.80 22.51 51.90
C GLY A 569 21.59 22.24 51.02
N ARG A 570 20.74 23.23 50.71
CA ARG A 570 19.48 23.00 49.98
C ARG A 570 19.68 22.34 48.60
N CYS A 571 20.74 22.73 47.89
CA CYS A 571 21.07 22.16 46.58
C CYS A 571 21.53 20.70 46.63
N GLU A 572 22.16 20.28 47.73
CA GLU A 572 22.57 18.90 48.01
C GLU A 572 21.35 18.04 48.34
N GLU A 573 20.47 18.53 49.23
CA GLU A 573 19.24 17.85 49.64
C GLU A 573 18.33 17.48 48.45
N VAL A 574 18.19 18.38 47.48
CA VAL A 574 17.33 18.14 46.29
C VAL A 574 17.99 17.28 45.22
N CYS A 575 19.30 16.99 45.33
CA CYS A 575 20.05 16.27 44.31
C CYS A 575 19.89 14.76 44.44
N LYS A 576 18.98 14.20 43.63
CA LYS A 576 18.65 12.76 43.66
C LYS A 576 19.72 11.82 43.07
N VAL A 577 20.77 12.37 42.49
CA VAL A 577 21.88 11.62 41.86
C VAL A 577 23.21 11.90 42.57
N GLU A 578 23.15 12.53 43.75
CA GLU A 578 24.31 12.78 44.61
C GLU A 578 25.46 13.52 43.90
N ALA A 579 25.12 14.32 42.88
CA ALA A 579 26.07 15.10 42.11
C ALA A 579 26.47 16.42 42.79
N VAL A 580 25.83 16.78 43.89
CA VAL A 580 26.10 18.02 44.62
C VAL A 580 26.62 17.69 46.00
N SER A 581 27.68 18.39 46.42
CA SER A 581 28.17 18.34 47.81
C SER A 581 28.44 19.74 48.33
N VAL A 582 28.11 20.01 49.59
CA VAL A 582 28.48 21.25 50.28
C VAL A 582 29.76 21.07 51.08
N ARG A 583 30.70 22.01 50.97
CA ARG A 583 31.93 22.03 51.78
C ARG A 583 32.18 23.45 52.28
N GLY A 584 32.02 23.65 53.58
CA GLY A 584 32.12 24.98 54.18
C GLY A 584 31.00 25.90 53.67
N GLU A 585 31.38 27.10 53.21
CA GLU A 585 30.44 28.14 52.80
C GLU A 585 30.03 28.06 51.31
N THR A 586 30.45 27.02 50.58
CA THR A 586 30.12 26.88 49.16
C THR A 586 29.71 25.46 48.78
N SER A 587 29.13 25.32 47.58
CA SER A 587 28.61 24.06 47.06
C SER A 587 29.24 23.70 45.71
N TYR A 588 29.53 22.43 45.52
CA TYR A 588 30.25 21.89 44.37
C TYR A 588 29.34 21.00 43.54
N THR A 589 29.64 20.85 42.25
CA THR A 589 28.95 19.91 41.33
C THR A 589 29.95 18.91 40.77
N SER A 590 29.70 17.62 40.96
CA SER A 590 30.32 16.55 40.18
C SER A 590 29.58 16.42 38.85
N TYR A 591 30.21 16.88 37.76
CA TYR A 591 29.59 16.84 36.44
C TYR A 591 29.50 15.41 35.86
N ASP A 592 30.32 14.47 36.35
CA ASP A 592 30.25 13.05 35.96
C ASP A 592 28.98 12.36 36.48
N LEU A 593 28.45 12.82 37.63
CA LEU A 593 27.21 12.31 38.22
C LEU A 593 25.99 13.17 37.83
N CYS A 594 26.21 14.44 37.50
CA CYS A 594 25.13 15.36 37.21
C CYS A 594 24.38 14.96 35.94
N VAL A 595 23.08 14.73 36.06
CA VAL A 595 22.22 14.43 34.90
C VAL A 595 21.64 15.68 34.23
N GLY A 596 22.00 16.89 34.69
CA GLY A 596 21.52 18.15 34.13
C GLY A 596 20.03 18.42 34.36
N CYS A 597 19.48 18.11 35.55
CA CYS A 597 18.05 18.27 35.83
C CYS A 597 17.61 19.67 36.29
N GLY A 598 18.57 20.57 36.54
CA GLY A 598 18.34 21.95 37.00
C GLY A 598 17.64 22.10 38.37
N LYS A 599 17.35 21.01 39.11
CA LYS A 599 16.61 21.12 40.39
C LYS A 599 17.34 21.94 41.45
N CYS A 600 18.66 21.79 41.54
CA CYS A 600 19.49 22.57 42.46
C CYS A 600 19.54 24.07 42.12
N ILE A 601 19.36 24.44 40.84
CA ILE A 601 19.24 25.82 40.37
C ILE A 601 17.93 26.41 40.91
N ARG A 602 16.81 25.78 40.56
CA ARG A 602 15.45 26.25 40.94
C ARG A 602 15.18 26.23 42.43
N SER A 603 15.87 25.37 43.20
CA SER A 603 15.66 25.24 44.64
C SER A 603 16.61 26.12 45.47
N CYS A 604 17.54 26.85 44.86
CA CYS A 604 18.52 27.64 45.58
C CYS A 604 17.85 28.89 46.20
N PRO A 605 17.78 29.02 47.54
CA PRO A 605 17.12 30.16 48.17
C PRO A 605 17.88 31.47 48.04
N HIS A 606 19.18 31.40 47.70
CA HIS A 606 20.07 32.56 47.56
C HIS A 606 20.40 32.87 46.10
N SER A 607 19.76 32.19 45.14
CA SER A 607 20.10 32.31 43.70
C SER A 607 21.58 32.08 43.38
N ALA A 608 22.29 31.37 44.26
CA ALA A 608 23.73 31.09 44.12
C ALA A 608 24.05 29.95 43.14
N ARG A 609 23.03 29.28 42.62
CA ARG A 609 23.17 28.24 41.59
C ARG A 609 22.63 28.79 40.29
N GLU A 610 23.51 28.97 39.32
CA GLU A 610 23.21 29.54 38.00
C GLU A 610 23.31 28.48 36.91
N VAL A 611 22.79 28.80 35.71
CA VAL A 611 22.88 27.92 34.55
C VAL A 611 24.26 28.06 33.92
N LYS A 612 25.06 27.00 33.99
CA LYS A 612 26.35 26.93 33.30
C LYS A 612 26.18 26.63 31.82
N ASP A 613 25.36 25.63 31.52
CA ASP A 613 25.16 25.06 30.20
C ASP A 613 23.72 24.52 30.12
N LYS A 614 23.10 24.65 28.95
CA LYS A 614 21.74 24.16 28.68
C LYS A 614 21.63 23.69 27.24
N GLY A 615 20.71 22.78 27.00
CA GLY A 615 20.42 22.33 25.63
C GLY A 615 19.74 20.97 25.65
N TYR A 616 20.14 20.12 24.71
CA TYR A 616 19.53 18.83 24.44
C TYR A 616 20.54 17.69 24.49
N VAL A 617 20.07 16.54 24.97
CA VAL A 617 20.72 15.25 24.73
C VAL A 617 19.84 14.49 23.75
N LEU A 618 20.40 14.19 22.57
CA LEU A 618 19.77 13.34 21.57
C LEU A 618 20.23 11.90 21.75
N TYR A 619 19.29 10.95 21.62
CA TYR A 619 19.53 9.51 21.57
C TYR A 619 19.20 8.98 20.19
N ILE A 620 20.08 8.21 19.56
CA ILE A 620 19.91 7.69 18.19
C ILE A 620 20.04 6.17 18.18
N GLY A 621 19.08 5.49 17.57
CA GLY A 621 19.12 4.03 17.41
C GLY A 621 18.57 3.22 18.58
N GLY A 622 17.83 3.86 19.50
CA GLY A 622 17.15 3.16 20.58
C GLY A 622 16.03 2.25 20.06
N LYS A 623 15.75 1.17 20.79
CA LYS A 623 14.68 0.22 20.44
C LYS A 623 14.04 -0.36 21.69
N ALA A 624 12.71 -0.31 21.69
CA ALA A 624 11.85 -1.05 22.61
C ALA A 624 11.11 -2.19 21.90
N GLY A 625 10.64 -3.18 22.65
CA GLY A 625 9.84 -4.31 22.16
C GLY A 625 10.50 -5.64 22.43
N ARG A 626 10.62 -6.50 21.40
CA ARG A 626 11.23 -7.84 21.51
C ARG A 626 12.67 -7.82 22.02
N GLU A 627 13.39 -6.76 21.70
CA GLU A 627 14.76 -6.52 22.14
C GLU A 627 14.85 -5.09 22.63
N LEU A 628 15.49 -4.91 23.79
CA LEU A 628 15.78 -3.61 24.35
C LEU A 628 17.18 -3.16 23.89
N ARG A 629 17.29 -1.95 23.35
CA ARG A 629 18.57 -1.30 23.04
C ARG A 629 18.47 0.18 23.41
N GLU A 630 19.48 0.67 24.12
CA GLU A 630 19.66 2.10 24.35
C GLU A 630 20.35 2.74 23.14
N GLY A 631 19.87 3.92 22.74
CA GLY A 631 20.47 4.69 21.64
C GLY A 631 21.78 5.35 22.04
N LEU A 632 22.62 5.64 21.06
CA LEU A 632 23.82 6.45 21.23
C LEU A 632 23.44 7.90 21.56
N SER A 633 24.08 8.48 22.57
CA SER A 633 23.79 9.84 23.01
C SER A 633 24.75 10.89 22.44
N MET A 634 24.25 12.06 22.07
CA MET A 634 25.05 13.24 21.70
C MET A 634 24.45 14.53 22.25
N ARG A 635 25.29 15.56 22.47
CA ARG A 635 24.84 16.91 22.88
C ARG A 635 24.52 17.76 21.65
N ILE A 636 23.43 18.50 21.73
CA ILE A 636 22.98 19.50 20.76
C ILE A 636 22.51 20.74 21.54
N ASP A 637 22.84 21.92 21.03
CA ASP A 637 22.52 23.19 21.70
C ASP A 637 21.33 23.89 21.04
N ASP A 638 21.20 23.79 19.72
CA ASP A 638 20.14 24.42 18.94
C ASP A 638 18.98 23.44 18.62
N PRO A 639 17.71 23.83 18.82
CA PRO A 639 16.56 23.00 18.46
C PRO A 639 16.45 22.66 16.97
N GLY A 640 16.92 23.54 16.07
CA GLY A 640 16.92 23.30 14.63
C GLY A 640 17.83 22.14 14.23
N GLU A 641 18.97 22.00 14.90
CA GLU A 641 19.89 20.87 14.70
C GLU A 641 19.25 19.51 15.06
N ILE A 642 18.25 19.48 15.94
CA ILE A 642 17.47 18.26 16.23
C ILE A 642 16.76 17.78 14.96
N LEU A 643 16.10 18.69 14.25
CA LEU A 643 15.36 18.37 13.04
C LEU A 643 16.32 17.92 11.92
N ASP A 644 17.44 18.61 11.74
CA ASP A 644 18.43 18.23 10.74
C ASP A 644 19.06 16.87 11.03
N CYS A 645 19.29 16.55 12.31
CA CYS A 645 19.75 15.24 12.74
C CYS A 645 18.73 14.14 12.43
N ILE A 646 17.45 14.35 12.72
CA ILE A 646 16.38 13.40 12.38
C ILE A 646 16.37 13.15 10.86
N ASP A 647 16.46 14.20 10.07
CA ASP A 647 16.48 14.12 8.61
C ASP A 647 17.68 13.30 8.09
N ALA A 648 18.88 13.59 8.60
CA ALA A 648 20.11 12.89 8.25
C ALA A 648 20.06 11.40 8.66
N VAL A 649 19.53 11.08 9.85
CA VAL A 649 19.36 9.70 10.29
C VAL A 649 18.35 8.96 9.40
N LEU A 650 17.25 9.59 9.00
CA LEU A 650 16.28 8.99 8.09
C LEU A 650 16.86 8.75 6.69
N ASP A 651 17.66 9.68 6.17
CA ASP A 651 18.37 9.52 4.89
C ASP A 651 19.34 8.33 4.93
N VAL A 652 20.25 8.29 5.91
CA VAL A 652 21.21 7.20 6.08
C VAL A 652 20.48 5.88 6.32
N TYR A 653 19.44 5.86 7.15
CA TYR A 653 18.63 4.66 7.36
C TYR A 653 17.96 4.19 6.06
N GLY A 654 17.44 5.11 5.24
CA GLY A 654 16.88 4.84 3.93
C GLY A 654 17.88 4.20 2.96
N ARG A 655 19.11 4.72 2.92
CA ARG A 655 20.18 4.22 2.05
C ARG A 655 20.69 2.84 2.44
N TYR A 656 20.81 2.56 3.73
CA TYR A 656 21.52 1.39 4.21
C TYR A 656 20.64 0.25 4.72
N ALA A 657 19.32 0.41 4.85
CA ALA A 657 18.47 -0.70 5.28
C ALA A 657 18.36 -1.79 4.18
N ASP A 658 18.70 -3.03 4.54
CA ASP A 658 18.70 -4.18 3.60
C ASP A 658 17.32 -4.83 3.53
N LYS A 659 16.55 -4.78 4.63
CA LYS A 659 15.25 -5.47 4.73
C LYS A 659 14.15 -4.50 5.18
N PRO A 660 13.60 -3.68 4.28
CA PRO A 660 12.42 -2.87 4.56
C PRO A 660 11.29 -3.69 5.20
N GLN A 661 10.46 -3.05 6.01
CA GLN A 661 9.41 -3.64 6.86
C GLN A 661 9.90 -4.59 7.98
N ARG A 662 11.18 -4.97 8.01
CA ARG A 662 11.69 -5.99 8.95
C ARG A 662 12.90 -5.50 9.74
N GLU A 663 13.71 -4.62 9.17
CA GLU A 663 14.89 -4.04 9.79
C GLU A 663 14.56 -2.67 10.38
N ARG A 664 14.77 -2.48 11.68
CA ARG A 664 14.66 -1.18 12.37
C ARG A 664 15.99 -0.44 12.29
N LEU A 665 15.99 0.89 12.48
CA LEU A 665 17.20 1.71 12.59
C LEU A 665 18.26 1.05 13.48
N ALA A 666 17.83 0.57 14.64
CA ALA A 666 18.71 -0.10 15.59
C ALA A 666 19.44 -1.34 15.03
N ALA A 667 18.79 -2.11 14.16
CA ALA A 667 19.38 -3.28 13.53
C ALA A 667 20.32 -2.87 12.39
N THR A 668 19.95 -1.86 11.60
CA THR A 668 20.79 -1.26 10.56
C THR A 668 22.11 -0.75 11.15
N MET A 669 22.05 0.06 12.21
CA MET A 669 23.25 0.55 12.91
C MET A 669 24.13 -0.59 13.45
N LYS A 670 23.52 -1.65 13.98
CA LYS A 670 24.27 -2.81 14.49
C LYS A 670 25.00 -3.57 13.37
N ARG A 671 24.35 -3.70 12.21
CA ARG A 671 24.91 -4.43 11.05
C ARG A 671 26.04 -3.66 10.38
N LEU A 672 25.87 -2.35 10.16
CA LEU A 672 26.91 -1.50 9.58
C LEU A 672 28.05 -1.23 10.58
N GLY A 673 27.74 -1.21 11.87
CA GLY A 673 28.64 -0.66 12.88
C GLY A 673 28.23 0.77 13.24
N GLU A 674 28.08 1.03 14.53
CA GLU A 674 27.45 2.27 14.99
C GLU A 674 28.29 3.52 14.65
N ASN A 675 29.62 3.41 14.73
CA ASN A 675 30.54 4.49 14.37
C ASN A 675 30.48 4.81 12.87
N GLU A 676 30.36 3.79 12.02
CA GLU A 676 30.24 3.96 10.57
C GLU A 676 28.92 4.65 10.23
N PHE A 677 27.81 4.16 10.79
CA PHE A 677 26.50 4.78 10.63
C PHE A 677 26.51 6.25 11.10
N MET A 678 27.07 6.53 12.27
CA MET A 678 27.13 7.90 12.78
C MET A 678 28.07 8.79 11.94
N SER A 679 29.14 8.24 11.36
CA SER A 679 30.01 8.98 10.45
C SER A 679 29.25 9.42 9.19
N GLU A 680 28.44 8.53 8.60
CA GLU A 680 27.55 8.87 7.48
C GLU A 680 26.54 9.97 7.85
N VAL A 681 25.92 9.87 9.03
CA VAL A 681 24.99 10.91 9.53
C VAL A 681 25.69 12.26 9.64
N MET A 682 26.89 12.29 10.21
CA MET A 682 27.67 13.53 10.34
C MET A 682 28.11 14.09 8.99
N MET A 683 28.38 13.25 7.99
CA MET A 683 28.66 13.71 6.62
C MET A 683 27.43 14.37 5.98
N VAL A 684 26.23 13.80 6.15
CA VAL A 684 24.99 14.40 5.64
C VAL A 684 24.72 15.74 6.31
N LEU A 685 24.91 15.85 7.63
CA LEU A 685 24.74 17.10 8.37
C LEU A 685 25.69 18.21 7.87
N LYS A 686 26.95 17.87 7.56
CA LYS A 686 27.93 18.84 7.04
C LYS A 686 27.62 19.35 5.64
N ARG A 687 26.96 18.55 4.79
CA ARG A 687 26.59 18.97 3.42
C ARG A 687 25.42 19.95 3.37
N LYS A 688 24.64 20.04 4.46
CA LYS A 688 23.46 20.92 4.57
C LYS A 688 23.76 22.27 5.20
N LYS A 689 24.88 22.38 5.92
CA LYS A 689 25.44 23.65 6.41
C LYS A 689 26.28 24.26 5.29
#